data_AF-A0A4Q7UR00-F1
#
_entry.id   AF-A0A4Q7UR00-F1
#
_cell.length_a   1.000
_cell.length_b   1.000
_cell.length_c   1.000
_cell.angle_alpha   90.00
_cell.angle_beta   90.00
_cell.angle_gamma   90.00
#
_symmetry.space_group_name_H-M   'P 1'
#
loop_
_entity.id
_entity.type
_entity.pdbx_description
1 polymer ?
#
loop_
_entity_poly.entity_id
_entity_poly.type
_entity_poly.pdbx_seq_one_letter_code
_entity_poly.pdbx_strand_id
1 'polypeptide(L)'
;MTLAIVLAAGTPAAGLTTATGESLADRLAAQLRRAGADEVRFAANLDELTELVATATAPVLITGTDLVAHTAVLRHLATSPVGPTVALVLGDPPVPGRTAVREERGQVVDAGALGALDGDATGVFGGALRVGVDDLPALVAAARAAASGMLPVAAPIGPAGDVSALPAAGGAGSGGSVAAGGPGSAVDRLFAGLAAHGTLIFAQRVRLLVAHRVEDAAGLTAAEAAVTAVDEDRAELRLSVKERDDFFSTYFVSTWSPYVVRLSARLRLTPTGVTVISVLFALGAAVLFGVGGRPALVGGAVLLYLGFVLDCVDGQLARYTRHFSAWGGWLDTMADRAKEYVVYAGLGFGVSHAGLGNGWALAIAAMTLQTVRHMTDTWYGVLHDEAARRPRTATNASGGIGDRLNAASTRVQADTGSVSYWLKRTVVFPIGERWALIALTVALFNPLVSLIAVLVWGVLAFAYTGALRTLRARWMWVPVLDTVDATLHRDDGPLARWLPVVRPMGPLALAVIAALGPAVLLVGAVLSDAPEGLRWAVPVALLVLLVGALGAGAAHNGPLDWLVPAALRAAEYLFAIAVGVVGGAPGWLIFGYVFVLTVHHYDLTARLEKRQAAPPLHAATLGWEGRSVLVALAAIAGIAGIGLATLGTYLLVVFVVSVVLAWFVRPARSARASVAPAGAGGAAPR
;
A
#
# COMPACT_ATOMS: atom_id res chain seq x y z
N MET A 1 3.02 21.05 13.98
CA MET A 1 4.15 21.96 13.75
C MET A 1 5.35 21.12 13.39
N THR A 2 5.86 21.21 12.17
CA THR A 2 7.04 20.47 11.72
C THR A 2 8.28 21.25 12.10
N LEU A 3 9.10 20.69 13.01
CA LEU A 3 10.40 21.25 13.39
C LEU A 3 11.45 20.81 12.38
N ALA A 4 12.19 21.77 11.81
CA ALA A 4 13.39 21.48 11.03
C ALA A 4 14.65 21.88 11.79
N ILE A 5 15.67 21.04 11.74
CA ILE A 5 16.97 21.24 12.41
C ILE A 5 18.07 21.24 11.35
N VAL A 6 18.80 22.35 11.28
CA VAL A 6 20.02 22.48 10.47
C VAL A 6 21.22 22.14 11.37
N LEU A 7 21.87 21.01 11.11
CA LEU A 7 23.01 20.52 11.87
C LEU A 7 24.32 21.04 11.28
N ALA A 8 24.96 21.98 11.97
CA ALA A 8 26.21 22.63 11.54
C ALA A 8 27.49 21.93 12.04
N ALA A 9 27.33 20.77 12.69
CA ALA A 9 28.40 20.09 13.42
C ALA A 9 29.50 19.52 12.50
N GLY A 10 30.67 20.17 12.51
CA GLY A 10 31.91 19.62 11.98
C GLY A 10 32.02 19.53 10.46
N THR A 11 31.21 20.28 9.69
CA THR A 11 31.26 20.28 8.23
C THR A 11 32.04 21.48 7.68
N PRO A 12 33.01 21.28 6.76
CA PRO A 12 33.72 22.36 6.06
C PRO A 12 32.77 23.35 5.36
N ALA A 13 31.61 22.86 4.93
CA ALA A 13 30.59 23.63 4.24
C ALA A 13 29.92 24.72 5.09
N ALA A 14 30.05 24.69 6.42
CA ALA A 14 29.40 25.67 7.31
C ALA A 14 29.89 27.11 7.08
N GLY A 15 31.09 27.29 6.52
CA GLY A 15 31.65 28.61 6.18
C GLY A 15 31.42 29.05 4.74
N LEU A 16 30.71 28.27 3.91
CA LEU A 16 30.48 28.62 2.52
C LEU A 16 29.36 29.66 2.36
N THR A 17 29.59 30.63 1.48
CA THR A 17 28.63 31.67 1.12
C THR A 17 28.16 31.49 -0.32
N THR A 18 26.87 31.71 -0.54
CA THR A 18 26.24 31.66 -1.87
C THR A 18 26.77 32.77 -2.78
N ALA A 19 26.48 32.71 -4.08
CA ALA A 19 26.78 33.78 -5.02
C ALA A 19 26.17 35.15 -4.63
N THR A 20 25.12 35.16 -3.80
CA THR A 20 24.45 36.37 -3.28
C THR A 20 25.01 36.85 -1.93
N GLY A 21 26.04 36.18 -1.38
CA GLY A 21 26.69 36.55 -0.12
C GLY A 21 25.98 36.07 1.14
N GLU A 22 24.93 35.25 1.02
CA GLU A 22 24.23 34.62 2.15
C GLU A 22 24.99 33.38 2.62
N SER A 23 24.96 33.05 3.92
CA SER A 23 25.51 31.77 4.37
C SER A 23 24.69 30.60 3.83
N LEU A 24 25.35 29.48 3.51
CA LEU A 24 24.66 28.28 3.04
C LEU A 24 23.62 27.76 4.04
N ALA A 25 23.90 27.90 5.34
CA ALA A 25 23.02 27.51 6.43
C ALA A 25 21.75 28.37 6.48
N ASP A 26 21.87 29.70 6.30
CA ASP A 26 20.72 30.61 6.26
C ASP A 26 19.85 30.36 5.03
N ARG A 27 20.47 30.14 3.86
CA ARG A 27 19.75 29.77 2.64
C ARG A 27 18.93 28.50 2.85
N LEU A 28 19.54 27.47 3.45
CA LEU A 28 18.86 26.21 3.77
C LEU A 28 17.70 26.45 4.75
N ALA A 29 17.89 27.26 5.79
CA ALA A 29 16.81 27.59 6.72
C ALA A 29 15.64 28.29 6.03
N ALA A 30 15.91 29.23 5.11
CA ALA A 30 14.88 29.87 4.29
C ALA A 30 14.18 28.88 3.34
N GLN A 31 14.92 27.93 2.75
CA GLN A 31 14.36 26.86 1.92
C GLN A 31 13.46 25.91 2.73
N LEU A 32 13.87 25.53 3.95
CA LEU A 32 13.09 24.66 4.83
C LEU A 32 11.73 25.29 5.19
N ARG A 33 11.70 26.60 5.48
CA ARG A 33 10.44 27.33 5.68
C ARG A 33 9.56 27.30 4.43
N ARG A 34 10.12 27.53 3.25
CA ARG A 34 9.39 27.42 1.96
C ARG A 34 8.94 25.98 1.64
N ALA A 35 9.66 24.98 2.15
CA ALA A 35 9.31 23.57 2.04
C ALA A 35 8.19 23.14 3.01
N GLY A 36 7.75 24.04 3.92
CA GLY A 36 6.64 23.81 4.85
C GLY A 36 7.05 23.53 6.29
N ALA A 37 8.31 23.78 6.68
CA ALA A 37 8.69 23.74 8.10
C ALA A 37 8.09 24.93 8.85
N ASP A 38 7.37 24.65 9.95
CA ASP A 38 6.75 25.69 10.79
C ASP A 38 7.82 26.41 11.62
N GLU A 39 8.82 25.67 12.08
CA GLU A 39 9.93 26.18 12.86
C GLU A 39 11.25 25.62 12.32
N VAL A 40 12.29 26.47 12.27
CA VAL A 40 13.64 26.06 11.88
C VAL A 40 14.61 26.47 12.97
N ARG A 41 15.36 25.50 13.49
CA ARG A 41 16.40 25.69 14.49
C ARG A 41 17.75 25.20 13.98
N PHE A 42 18.82 25.75 14.56
CA PHE A 42 20.18 25.32 14.29
C PHE A 42 20.67 24.48 15.47
N ALA A 43 21.46 23.46 15.19
CA ALA A 43 22.18 22.70 16.20
C ALA A 43 23.68 22.70 15.86
N ALA A 44 24.50 23.16 16.80
CA ALA A 44 25.95 23.21 16.64
C ALA A 44 26.60 21.83 16.84
N ASN A 45 25.96 20.93 17.58
CA ASN A 45 26.43 19.58 17.88
C ASN A 45 25.26 18.59 18.07
N LEU A 46 25.60 17.31 18.28
CA LEU A 46 24.61 16.23 18.44
C LEU A 46 23.89 16.25 19.80
N ASP A 47 24.48 16.89 20.82
CA ASP A 47 23.85 17.05 22.14
C ASP A 47 22.70 18.06 22.08
N GLU A 48 22.94 19.22 21.45
CA GLU A 48 21.91 20.23 21.20
C GLU A 48 20.79 19.68 20.31
N LEU A 49 21.13 18.87 19.29
CA LEU A 49 20.13 18.16 18.49
C LEU A 49 19.25 17.26 19.36
N THR A 50 19.86 16.55 20.32
CA THR A 50 19.13 15.67 21.25
C THR A 50 18.16 16.46 22.14
N GLU A 51 18.57 17.62 22.65
CA GLU A 51 17.71 18.50 23.44
C GLU A 51 16.50 19.01 22.64
N LEU A 52 16.74 19.45 21.40
CA LEU A 52 15.69 19.92 20.50
C LEU A 52 14.69 18.81 20.18
N VAL A 53 15.18 17.61 19.83
CA VAL A 53 14.34 16.45 19.50
C VAL A 53 13.54 15.97 20.71
N ALA A 54 14.09 16.02 21.93
CA ALA A 54 13.40 15.56 23.13
C ALA A 54 12.10 16.32 23.44
N THR A 55 11.97 17.55 22.92
CA THR A 55 10.77 18.39 23.10
C THR A 55 9.81 18.33 21.90
N ALA A 56 10.16 17.62 20.83
CA ALA A 56 9.36 17.56 19.62
C ALA A 56 8.15 16.64 19.76
N THR A 57 6.96 17.15 19.45
CA THR A 57 5.69 16.38 19.44
C THR A 57 5.22 16.04 18.03
N ALA A 58 6.06 16.25 17.02
CA ALA A 58 5.76 16.11 15.61
C ALA A 58 7.01 15.59 14.86
N PRO A 59 6.87 15.10 13.62
CA PRO A 59 8.02 14.66 12.84
C PRO A 59 9.08 15.77 12.72
N VAL A 60 10.35 15.37 12.81
CA VAL A 60 11.49 16.30 12.77
C VAL A 60 12.22 16.12 11.43
N LEU A 61 12.48 17.23 10.74
CA LEU A 61 13.29 17.25 9.52
C LEU A 61 14.71 17.67 9.88
N ILE A 62 15.71 16.91 9.48
CA ILE A 62 17.12 17.14 9.82
C ILE A 62 17.89 17.28 8.52
N THR A 63 18.74 18.30 8.42
CA THR A 63 19.66 18.48 7.29
C THR A 63 21.04 18.86 7.78
N GLY A 64 22.08 18.38 7.10
CA GLY A 64 23.41 18.97 7.17
C GLY A 64 23.45 20.34 6.48
N THR A 65 24.44 21.17 6.81
CA THR A 65 24.68 22.46 6.16
C THR A 65 25.32 22.34 4.77
N ASP A 66 25.73 21.14 4.37
CA ASP A 66 26.42 20.87 3.11
C ASP A 66 25.49 20.54 1.95
N LEU A 67 24.17 20.62 2.13
CA LEU A 67 23.18 20.30 1.10
C LEU A 67 22.88 21.51 0.20
N VAL A 68 22.97 21.31 -1.12
CA VAL A 68 22.50 22.24 -2.15
C VAL A 68 21.45 21.53 -2.99
N ALA A 69 20.20 21.95 -2.89
CA ALA A 69 19.09 21.30 -3.59
C ALA A 69 17.99 22.28 -4.01
N HIS A 70 17.15 21.81 -4.93
CA HIS A 70 15.84 22.42 -5.21
C HIS A 70 14.96 22.45 -3.96
N THR A 71 14.10 23.46 -3.84
CA THR A 71 13.18 23.57 -2.68
C THR A 71 12.19 22.41 -2.71
N ALA A 72 11.77 21.98 -3.91
CA ALA A 72 10.93 20.80 -4.11
C ALA A 72 11.53 19.51 -3.52
N VAL A 73 12.86 19.34 -3.48
CA VAL A 73 13.50 18.13 -2.89
C VAL A 73 13.26 18.08 -1.39
N LEU A 74 13.48 19.20 -0.69
CA LEU A 74 13.20 19.30 0.74
C LEU A 74 11.70 19.17 1.03
N ARG A 75 10.85 19.78 0.18
CA ARG A 75 9.39 19.63 0.25
C ARG A 75 8.95 18.17 0.10
N HIS A 76 9.56 17.42 -0.83
CA HIS A 76 9.29 16.00 -1.05
C HIS A 76 9.65 15.16 0.17
N LEU A 77 10.80 15.43 0.78
CA LEU A 77 11.24 14.76 2.00
C LEU A 77 10.31 15.06 3.17
N ALA A 78 10.01 16.35 3.40
CA ALA A 78 9.13 16.82 4.47
C ALA A 78 7.70 16.24 4.38
N THR A 79 7.17 16.11 3.16
CA THR A 79 5.78 15.68 2.93
C THR A 79 5.65 14.25 2.40
N SER A 80 6.71 13.43 2.50
CA SER A 80 6.71 12.07 1.94
C SER A 80 5.54 11.23 2.50
N PRO A 81 4.76 10.55 1.64
CA PRO A 81 3.68 9.66 2.05
C PRO A 81 4.14 8.21 2.29
N VAL A 82 5.42 7.89 2.06
CA VAL A 82 5.92 6.50 1.95
C VAL A 82 6.26 5.89 3.31
N GLY A 83 6.43 6.70 4.35
CA GLY A 83 6.65 6.23 5.70
C GLY A 83 6.87 7.35 6.72
N PRO A 84 6.93 7.01 8.02
CA PRO A 84 7.18 7.98 9.08
C PRO A 84 8.59 8.56 8.99
N THR A 85 9.59 7.71 8.72
CA THR A 85 11.01 8.08 8.59
C THR A 85 11.52 7.85 7.17
N VAL A 86 12.10 8.90 6.59
CA VAL A 86 12.51 8.96 5.18
C VAL A 86 13.84 9.68 5.05
N ALA A 87 14.79 9.11 4.31
CA ALA A 87 16.11 9.69 4.06
C ALA A 87 16.27 10.06 2.59
N LEU A 88 16.91 11.20 2.33
CA LEU A 88 17.35 11.58 1.00
C LEU A 88 18.48 10.65 0.57
N VAL A 89 18.36 10.02 -0.61
CA VAL A 89 19.41 9.17 -1.17
C VAL A 89 19.80 9.69 -2.55
N LEU A 90 21.10 9.91 -2.74
CA LEU A 90 21.69 10.38 -4.00
C LEU A 90 22.26 9.19 -4.77
N GLY A 91 22.21 9.28 -6.10
CA GLY A 91 22.79 8.28 -7.01
C GLY A 91 24.29 8.47 -7.25
N ASP A 92 24.94 9.37 -6.51
CA ASP A 92 26.38 9.61 -6.61
C ASP A 92 27.17 8.35 -6.21
N PRO A 93 28.35 8.10 -6.80
CA PRO A 93 29.19 6.98 -6.40
C PRO A 93 29.59 7.12 -4.92
N PRO A 94 29.76 6.00 -4.18
CA PRO A 94 30.22 6.05 -2.80
C PRO A 94 31.56 6.77 -2.67
N VAL A 95 31.59 7.83 -1.85
CA VAL A 95 32.80 8.62 -1.55
C VAL A 95 33.17 8.40 -0.08
N PRO A 96 34.47 8.30 0.28
CA PRO A 96 34.89 8.26 1.67
C PRO A 96 34.29 9.39 2.51
N GLY A 97 33.80 9.09 3.71
CA GLY A 97 33.17 10.07 4.61
C GLY A 97 31.66 10.27 4.42
N ARG A 98 31.05 9.70 3.36
CA ARG A 98 29.59 9.64 3.20
C ARG A 98 29.06 8.26 3.53
N THR A 99 27.92 8.18 4.19
CA THR A 99 27.28 6.89 4.48
C THR A 99 26.76 6.29 3.17
N ALA A 100 27.30 5.13 2.80
CA ALA A 100 26.83 4.35 1.67
C ALA A 100 25.53 3.63 2.06
N VAL A 101 24.63 3.46 1.10
CA VAL A 101 23.28 2.94 1.32
C VAL A 101 23.02 1.79 0.37
N ARG A 102 22.42 0.71 0.88
CA ARG A 102 21.81 -0.35 0.07
C ARG A 102 20.30 -0.28 0.21
N GLU A 103 19.62 -0.18 -0.92
CA GLU A 103 18.16 -0.11 -1.00
C GLU A 103 17.56 -1.39 -1.59
N GLU A 104 16.46 -1.85 -1.00
CA GLU A 104 15.59 -2.87 -1.60
C GLU A 104 14.15 -2.34 -1.57
N ARG A 105 13.50 -2.27 -2.75
CA ARG A 105 12.12 -1.73 -2.91
C ARG A 105 11.88 -0.33 -2.30
N GLY A 106 12.89 0.53 -2.32
CA GLY A 106 12.81 1.89 -1.77
C GLY A 106 12.91 1.96 -0.25
N GLN A 107 13.29 0.86 0.41
CA GLN A 107 13.65 0.82 1.82
C GLN A 107 15.17 0.73 1.94
N VAL A 108 15.75 1.44 2.90
CA VAL A 108 17.16 1.28 3.28
C VAL A 108 17.27 -0.02 4.08
N VAL A 109 17.88 -1.04 3.46
CA VAL A 109 18.09 -2.35 4.10
C VAL A 109 19.45 -2.45 4.79
N ASP A 110 20.40 -1.60 4.40
CA ASP A 110 21.70 -1.50 5.02
C ASP A 110 22.30 -0.10 4.77
N ALA A 111 23.05 0.43 5.74
CA ALA A 111 23.68 1.74 5.67
C ALA A 111 24.93 1.80 6.54
N GLY A 112 26.06 2.22 5.97
CA GLY A 112 27.31 2.29 6.69
C GLY A 112 28.50 2.70 5.82
N ALA A 113 29.71 2.38 6.29
CA ALA A 113 30.90 2.48 5.46
C ALA A 113 30.83 1.45 4.31
N LEU A 114 31.39 1.78 3.14
CA LEU A 114 31.28 0.93 1.94
C LEU A 114 31.69 -0.53 2.18
N GLY A 115 32.75 -0.77 2.96
CA GLY A 115 33.24 -2.13 3.26
C GLY A 115 32.45 -2.87 4.35
N ALA A 116 31.47 -2.21 4.99
CA ALA A 116 30.63 -2.79 6.03
C ALA A 116 29.24 -3.21 5.52
N LEU A 117 28.91 -2.91 4.26
CA LEU A 117 27.63 -3.25 3.65
C LEU A 117 27.57 -4.74 3.27
N ASP A 118 26.42 -5.36 3.50
CA ASP A 118 26.07 -6.69 2.98
C ASP A 118 25.60 -6.60 1.52
N GLY A 119 26.56 -6.39 0.61
CA GLY A 119 26.36 -6.29 -0.84
C GLY A 119 26.70 -4.93 -1.46
N ASP A 120 26.35 -4.75 -2.73
CA ASP A 120 26.69 -3.52 -3.47
C ASP A 120 25.86 -2.31 -3.00
N ALA A 121 26.53 -1.16 -2.83
CA ALA A 121 25.87 0.10 -2.56
C ALA A 121 24.99 0.55 -3.73
N THR A 122 23.77 0.97 -3.44
CA THR A 122 22.82 1.50 -4.43
C THR A 122 22.84 3.03 -4.51
N GLY A 123 23.45 3.70 -3.54
CA GLY A 123 23.59 5.15 -3.46
C GLY A 123 24.30 5.61 -2.19
N VAL A 124 24.23 6.91 -1.92
CA VAL A 124 24.78 7.53 -0.71
C VAL A 124 23.74 8.39 -0.01
N PHE A 125 23.87 8.52 1.31
CA PHE A 125 23.02 9.41 2.08
C PHE A 125 23.20 10.87 1.65
N GLY A 126 22.08 11.50 1.31
CA GLY A 126 22.01 12.84 0.73
C GLY A 126 22.10 13.98 1.72
N GLY A 127 22.35 13.71 3.01
CA GLY A 127 22.57 14.75 4.02
C GLY A 127 21.28 15.31 4.62
N ALA A 128 20.11 14.76 4.29
CA ALA A 128 18.84 15.14 4.90
C ALA A 128 17.93 13.94 5.15
N LEU A 129 17.21 13.95 6.27
CA LEU A 129 16.20 12.95 6.62
C LEU A 129 15.04 13.57 7.40
N ARG A 130 13.83 13.06 7.18
CA ARG A 130 12.68 13.28 8.04
C ARG A 130 12.53 12.08 8.96
N VAL A 131 12.34 12.31 10.25
CA VAL A 131 12.14 11.27 11.26
C VAL A 131 10.73 11.39 11.83
N GLY A 132 10.01 10.26 11.85
CA GLY A 132 8.66 10.19 12.41
C GLY A 132 8.67 10.25 13.93
N VAL A 133 7.52 10.60 14.52
CA VAL A 133 7.37 10.76 15.98
C VAL A 133 7.76 9.49 16.74
N ASP A 134 7.34 8.33 16.24
CA ASP A 134 7.60 7.03 16.87
C ASP A 134 9.09 6.64 16.82
N ASP A 135 9.85 7.22 15.90
CA ASP A 135 11.27 6.93 15.69
C ASP A 135 12.20 7.97 16.38
N LEU A 136 11.64 9.03 17.00
CA LEU A 136 12.43 10.04 17.71
C LEU A 136 13.28 9.48 18.87
N PRO A 137 12.81 8.49 19.66
CA PRO A 137 13.67 7.87 20.68
C PRO A 137 14.88 7.15 20.08
N ALA A 138 14.71 6.46 18.94
CA ALA A 138 15.80 5.80 18.22
C ALA A 138 16.79 6.83 17.64
N LEU A 139 16.29 7.96 17.15
CA LEU A 139 17.12 9.09 16.72
C LEU A 139 17.96 9.67 17.86
N VAL A 140 17.38 9.86 19.04
CA VAL A 140 18.10 10.33 20.23
C VAL A 140 19.17 9.32 20.65
N ALA A 141 18.87 8.02 20.62
CA ALA A 141 19.85 6.98 20.91
C ALA A 141 21.01 7.00 19.90
N ALA A 142 20.70 7.12 18.60
CA ALA A 142 21.68 7.25 17.53
C ALA A 142 22.55 8.51 17.68
N ALA A 143 21.96 9.65 18.05
CA ALA A 143 22.69 10.90 18.28
C ALA A 143 23.69 10.78 19.43
N ARG A 144 23.27 10.21 20.56
CA ARG A 144 24.15 9.99 21.73
C ARG A 144 25.31 9.04 21.40
N ALA A 145 25.00 7.94 20.72
CA ALA A 145 26.00 6.96 20.27
C ALA A 145 27.02 7.60 19.31
N ALA A 146 26.54 8.40 18.36
CA ALA A 146 27.37 9.13 17.41
C ALA A 146 28.20 10.26 18.07
N ALA A 147 27.71 10.86 19.16
CA ALA A 147 28.44 11.85 19.95
C ALA A 147 29.57 11.20 20.79
N SER A 148 29.34 10.00 21.32
CA SER A 148 30.34 9.25 22.09
C SER A 148 31.35 8.47 21.25
N GLY A 149 31.23 8.47 19.92
CA GLY A 149 32.12 7.73 19.02
C GLY A 149 31.94 6.20 19.07
N MET A 150 30.79 5.72 19.53
CA MET A 150 30.46 4.29 19.63
C MET A 150 29.23 4.01 18.78
N LEU A 151 29.33 3.16 17.74
CA LEU A 151 28.14 2.70 17.00
C LEU A 151 27.78 1.29 17.50
N PRO A 152 26.51 1.02 17.87
CA PRO A 152 26.08 -0.34 18.19
C PRO A 152 26.28 -1.23 16.95
N VAL A 153 26.78 -2.46 17.14
CA VAL A 153 26.78 -3.48 16.08
C VAL A 153 25.33 -3.70 15.67
N ALA A 154 25.05 -3.65 14.36
CA ALA A 154 23.72 -3.87 13.82
C ALA A 154 23.13 -5.16 14.39
N ALA A 155 22.10 -5.03 15.24
CA ALA A 155 21.37 -6.18 15.72
C ALA A 155 20.49 -6.71 14.58
N PRO A 156 20.34 -8.04 14.42
CA PRO A 156 19.41 -8.58 13.44
C PRO A 156 17.99 -8.05 13.72
N ILE A 157 17.35 -7.51 12.68
CA ILE A 157 15.99 -6.95 12.74
C ILE A 157 15.03 -8.09 13.12
N GLY A 158 14.65 -8.15 14.40
CA GLY A 158 13.60 -9.02 14.93
C GLY A 158 12.21 -8.39 14.78
N PRO A 159 11.13 -9.19 14.85
CA PRO A 159 9.77 -8.67 14.67
C PRO A 159 9.43 -7.66 15.76
N ALA A 160 8.81 -6.55 15.37
CA ALA A 160 8.27 -5.55 16.27
C ALA A 160 7.06 -6.16 17.02
N GLY A 161 7.27 -6.59 18.26
CA GLY A 161 6.20 -7.21 19.03
C GLY A 161 6.65 -7.71 20.40
N ASP A 162 7.31 -6.87 21.20
CA ASP A 162 7.26 -6.98 22.66
C ASP A 162 7.85 -5.71 23.31
N VAL A 163 6.99 -4.84 23.82
CA VAL A 163 7.38 -3.68 24.66
C VAL A 163 7.34 -4.02 26.16
N SER A 164 7.32 -5.31 26.54
CA SER A 164 7.34 -5.74 27.94
C SER A 164 8.62 -6.52 28.30
N ALA A 165 9.78 -5.94 28.06
CA ALA A 165 11.02 -6.36 28.73
C ALA A 165 12.09 -5.26 28.62
N LEU A 166 11.92 -4.16 29.37
CA LEU A 166 13.10 -3.43 29.83
C LEU A 166 13.85 -4.37 30.79
N PRO A 167 15.12 -4.73 30.56
CA PRO A 167 15.86 -5.50 31.53
C PRO A 167 16.03 -4.64 32.78
N ALA A 168 15.64 -5.18 33.92
CA ALA A 168 16.03 -4.63 35.21
C ALA A 168 17.57 -4.52 35.25
N ALA A 169 18.06 -3.40 35.79
CA ALA A 169 19.47 -3.12 35.96
C ALA A 169 20.19 -4.28 36.66
N GLY A 170 21.17 -4.89 35.98
CA GLY A 170 22.08 -5.88 36.57
C GLY A 170 22.39 -7.05 35.65
N GLY A 171 23.45 -6.92 34.85
CA GLY A 171 24.01 -8.04 34.09
C GLY A 171 24.91 -7.57 32.96
N ALA A 172 26.22 -7.55 33.18
CA ALA A 172 27.23 -7.26 32.18
C ALA A 172 27.31 -8.42 31.15
N GLY A 173 26.48 -8.37 30.12
CA GLY A 173 26.63 -9.15 28.89
C GLY A 173 27.33 -8.30 27.84
N SER A 174 28.49 -8.74 27.37
CA SER A 174 29.32 -8.06 26.38
C SER A 174 28.64 -8.01 25.00
N GLY A 175 27.73 -7.06 24.80
CA GLY A 175 27.31 -6.62 23.47
C GLY A 175 28.48 -5.90 22.81
N GLY A 176 28.99 -6.45 21.71
CA GLY A 176 30.11 -5.87 20.99
C GLY A 176 29.79 -4.44 20.55
N SER A 177 30.57 -3.47 21.00
CA SER A 177 30.62 -2.12 20.47
C SER A 177 31.85 -2.00 19.59
N VAL A 178 31.69 -1.54 18.35
CA VAL A 178 32.83 -1.24 17.46
C VAL A 178 33.12 0.25 17.57
N ALA A 179 34.40 0.62 17.67
CA ALA A 179 34.83 2.01 17.64
C ALA A 179 34.36 2.66 16.33
N ALA A 180 33.67 3.81 16.40
CA ALA A 180 33.26 4.59 15.24
C ALA A 180 34.45 5.34 14.63
N GLY A 181 35.48 4.61 14.20
CA GLY A 181 36.63 5.16 13.50
C GLY A 181 36.31 5.39 12.03
N GLY A 182 35.66 6.52 11.71
CA GLY A 182 35.47 6.96 10.32
C GLY A 182 35.18 8.46 10.21
N PRO A 183 35.83 9.21 9.30
CA PRO A 183 35.73 10.66 9.16
C PRO A 183 34.46 11.09 8.39
N GLY A 184 33.28 10.70 8.87
CA GLY A 184 31.99 11.14 8.29
C GLY A 184 31.45 12.39 8.97
N SER A 185 30.59 13.16 8.28
CA SER A 185 29.90 14.30 8.89
C SER A 185 29.00 13.87 10.06
N ALA A 186 28.62 14.80 10.94
CA ALA A 186 27.73 14.47 12.06
C ALA A 186 26.38 13.90 11.60
N VAL A 187 25.83 14.38 10.46
CA VAL A 187 24.56 13.88 9.92
C VAL A 187 24.70 12.47 9.33
N ASP A 188 25.87 12.12 8.77
CA ASP A 188 26.16 10.77 8.27
C ASP A 188 26.22 9.75 9.41
N ARG A 189 26.91 10.10 10.51
CA ARG A 189 27.01 9.25 11.71
C ARG A 189 25.64 9.06 12.37
N LEU A 190 24.84 10.12 12.43
CA LEU A 190 23.47 10.06 12.93
C LEU A 190 22.61 9.11 12.10
N PHE A 191 22.67 9.22 10.76
CA PHE A 191 21.92 8.38 9.84
C PHE A 191 22.34 6.90 9.93
N ALA A 192 23.65 6.62 9.92
CA ALA A 192 24.17 5.26 10.09
C ALA A 192 23.77 4.65 11.44
N GLY A 193 23.84 5.45 12.51
CA GLY A 193 23.36 5.05 13.83
C GLY A 193 21.87 4.73 13.83
N LEU A 194 21.03 5.56 13.20
CA LEU A 194 19.58 5.35 13.12
C LEU A 194 19.24 4.04 12.38
N ALA A 195 19.94 3.75 11.28
CA ALA A 195 19.79 2.50 10.54
C ALA A 195 20.23 1.29 11.38
N ALA A 196 21.34 1.39 12.12
CA ALA A 196 21.84 0.33 13.00
C ALA A 196 20.90 -0.02 14.17
N HIS A 197 20.04 0.92 14.59
CA HIS A 197 18.98 0.66 15.58
C HIS A 197 17.76 -0.08 15.00
N GLY A 198 17.80 -0.49 13.72
CA GLY A 198 16.71 -1.22 13.07
C GLY A 198 15.51 -0.34 12.68
N THR A 199 15.70 0.99 12.66
CA THR A 199 14.64 1.93 12.25
C THR A 199 14.25 1.67 10.80
N LEU A 200 12.95 1.60 10.50
CA LEU A 200 12.47 1.44 9.13
C LEU A 200 12.60 2.77 8.36
N ILE A 201 13.64 2.88 7.54
CA ILE A 201 13.93 4.10 6.77
C ILE A 201 13.56 3.87 5.30
N PHE A 202 12.74 4.76 4.74
CA PHE A 202 12.47 4.79 3.31
C PHE A 202 13.42 5.73 2.57
N ALA A 203 13.87 5.33 1.39
CA ALA A 203 14.74 6.12 0.54
C ALA A 203 13.91 7.04 -0.39
N GLN A 204 14.15 8.34 -0.28
CA GLN A 204 13.66 9.35 -1.22
C GLN A 204 14.77 9.64 -2.22
N ARG A 205 14.67 9.07 -3.42
CA ARG A 205 15.59 9.37 -4.53
C ARG A 205 15.26 10.71 -5.19
N VAL A 206 16.31 11.38 -5.64
CA VAL A 206 16.21 12.61 -6.43
C VAL A 206 16.22 12.24 -7.91
N ARG A 207 15.16 12.63 -8.62
CA ARG A 207 14.97 12.37 -10.05
C ARG A 207 14.45 13.63 -10.71
N LEU A 208 14.96 13.98 -11.90
CA LEU A 208 14.63 15.21 -12.66
C LEU A 208 14.94 16.55 -11.95
N LEU A 209 14.99 16.58 -10.62
CA LEU A 209 15.46 17.68 -9.78
C LEU A 209 16.95 17.49 -9.45
N VAL A 210 17.54 18.51 -8.83
CA VAL A 210 18.95 18.53 -8.44
C VAL A 210 19.08 18.60 -6.93
N ALA A 211 19.98 17.76 -6.39
CA ALA A 211 20.47 17.81 -5.02
C ALA A 211 21.91 17.28 -4.98
N HIS A 212 22.80 18.03 -4.37
CA HIS A 212 24.21 17.67 -4.19
C HIS A 212 24.66 18.03 -2.79
N ARG A 213 25.60 17.25 -2.25
CA ARG A 213 26.36 17.64 -1.05
C ARG A 213 27.68 18.26 -1.46
N VAL A 214 28.00 19.44 -0.92
CA VAL A 214 29.14 20.27 -1.30
C VAL A 214 30.14 20.39 -0.15
N GLU A 215 31.43 20.41 -0.47
CA GLU A 215 32.50 20.48 0.52
C GLU A 215 33.34 21.76 0.38
N ASP A 216 33.37 22.35 -0.82
CA ASP A 216 34.15 23.52 -1.17
C ASP A 216 33.37 24.53 -2.04
N ALA A 217 33.97 25.71 -2.28
CA ALA A 217 33.35 26.78 -3.06
C ALA A 217 33.16 26.41 -4.54
N ALA A 218 34.04 25.58 -5.10
CA ALA A 218 33.93 25.09 -6.47
C ALA A 218 32.71 24.18 -6.64
N GLY A 219 32.53 23.22 -5.73
CA GLY A 219 31.37 22.34 -5.66
C GLY A 219 30.07 23.12 -5.42
N LEU A 220 30.08 24.14 -4.57
CA LEU A 220 28.93 25.03 -4.38
C LEU A 220 28.51 25.72 -5.68
N THR A 221 29.46 26.33 -6.39
CA THR A 221 29.20 27.01 -7.66
C THR A 221 28.62 26.05 -8.70
N ALA A 222 29.20 24.85 -8.81
CA ALA A 222 28.72 23.81 -9.72
C ALA A 222 27.29 23.34 -9.37
N ALA A 223 27.00 23.15 -8.09
CA ALA A 223 25.67 22.74 -7.62
C ALA A 223 24.61 23.83 -7.84
N GLU A 224 24.95 25.11 -7.62
CA GLU A 224 24.04 26.24 -7.90
C GLU A 224 23.73 26.39 -9.39
N ALA A 225 24.74 26.21 -10.25
CA ALA A 225 24.54 26.18 -11.70
C ALA A 225 23.63 25.02 -12.12
N ALA A 226 23.84 23.82 -11.55
CA ALA A 226 23.00 22.66 -11.81
C ALA A 226 21.54 22.87 -11.38
N VAL A 227 21.31 23.47 -10.21
CA VAL A 227 19.95 23.83 -9.75
C VAL A 227 19.30 24.81 -10.73
N THR A 228 20.00 25.87 -11.12
CA THR A 228 19.46 26.90 -12.03
C THR A 228 19.15 26.36 -13.44
N ALA A 229 19.86 25.33 -13.89
CA ALA A 229 19.66 24.73 -15.21
C ALA A 229 18.35 23.94 -15.34
N VAL A 230 17.68 23.62 -14.24
CA VAL A 230 16.44 22.83 -14.23
C VAL A 230 15.24 23.69 -13.85
N ASP A 231 14.20 23.64 -14.68
CA ASP A 231 12.89 24.22 -14.36
C ASP A 231 12.17 23.33 -13.32
N GLU A 232 12.12 23.81 -12.07
CA GLU A 232 11.52 23.11 -10.92
C GLU A 232 10.07 22.70 -11.19
N ASP A 233 9.23 23.62 -11.71
CA ASP A 233 7.80 23.38 -11.95
C ASP A 233 7.58 22.32 -13.04
N ARG A 234 8.36 22.39 -14.12
CA ARG A 234 8.30 21.39 -15.20
C ARG A 234 8.80 20.03 -14.72
N ALA A 235 9.81 20.00 -13.85
CA ALA A 235 10.32 18.78 -13.25
C ALA A 235 9.29 18.17 -12.29
N GLU A 236 8.67 18.96 -11.40
CA GLU A 236 7.61 18.52 -10.47
C GLU A 236 6.41 17.94 -11.24
N LEU A 237 6.01 18.57 -12.35
CA LEU A 237 4.90 18.08 -13.17
C LEU A 237 5.22 16.76 -13.90
N ARG A 238 6.48 16.51 -14.26
CA ARG A 238 6.90 15.20 -14.81
C ARG A 238 7.03 14.15 -13.71
N LEU A 239 7.48 14.54 -12.53
CA LEU A 239 7.59 13.68 -11.36
C LEU A 239 6.24 13.26 -10.79
N SER A 240 5.18 14.03 -11.06
CA SER A 240 3.83 13.66 -10.66
C SER A 240 3.33 12.41 -11.37
N VAL A 241 3.90 12.04 -12.52
CA VAL A 241 3.60 10.77 -13.23
C VAL A 241 4.42 9.63 -12.63
N LYS A 242 3.83 8.43 -12.45
CA LYS A 242 4.58 7.29 -11.87
C LYS A 242 5.68 6.88 -12.87
N GLU A 243 6.84 6.52 -12.33
CA GLU A 243 7.97 6.10 -13.16
C GLU A 243 7.71 4.80 -13.91
N ARG A 244 7.00 3.87 -13.27
CA ARG A 244 6.68 2.55 -13.82
C ARG A 244 5.17 2.38 -13.93
N ASP A 245 4.55 3.16 -14.80
CA ASP A 245 3.14 2.98 -15.18
C ASP A 245 2.95 1.83 -16.15
N ASP A 246 1.75 1.26 -16.19
CA ASP A 246 1.41 0.16 -17.09
C ASP A 246 1.38 0.64 -18.56
N PHE A 247 1.30 -0.29 -19.51
CA PHE A 247 1.44 0.03 -20.93
C PHE A 247 0.40 1.06 -21.35
N PHE A 248 -0.87 0.81 -21.03
CA PHE A 248 -1.94 1.70 -21.43
C PHE A 248 -1.81 3.08 -20.79
N SER A 249 -1.55 3.13 -19.48
CA SER A 249 -1.33 4.40 -18.76
C SER A 249 -0.16 5.19 -19.35
N THR A 250 0.98 4.52 -19.60
CA THR A 250 2.20 5.18 -20.09
C THR A 250 1.98 5.89 -21.44
N TYR A 251 1.37 5.21 -22.41
CA TYR A 251 1.26 5.73 -23.77
C TYR A 251 -0.03 6.54 -24.03
N PHE A 252 -1.15 6.15 -23.41
CA PHE A 252 -2.47 6.73 -23.70
C PHE A 252 -2.96 7.71 -22.63
N VAL A 253 -2.29 7.82 -21.48
CA VAL A 253 -2.70 8.72 -20.38
C VAL A 253 -1.56 9.66 -19.97
N SER A 254 -0.41 9.11 -19.61
CA SER A 254 0.75 9.84 -19.06
C SER A 254 1.39 10.82 -20.05
N THR A 255 1.13 10.67 -21.34
CA THR A 255 1.58 11.59 -22.41
C THR A 255 0.91 12.96 -22.34
N TRP A 256 -0.30 13.07 -21.79
CA TRP A 256 -1.07 14.32 -21.77
C TRP A 256 -1.78 14.63 -20.44
N SER A 257 -1.93 13.66 -19.53
CA SER A 257 -2.47 13.89 -18.18
C SER A 257 -1.76 14.99 -17.37
N PRO A 258 -0.44 15.27 -17.53
CA PRO A 258 0.19 16.45 -16.94
C PRO A 258 -0.50 17.80 -17.26
N TYR A 259 -1.08 17.94 -18.46
CA TYR A 259 -1.83 19.15 -18.81
C TYR A 259 -3.14 19.23 -18.02
N VAL A 260 -3.78 18.09 -17.77
CA VAL A 260 -4.99 17.99 -16.93
C VAL A 260 -4.67 18.25 -15.48
N VAL A 261 -3.53 17.76 -14.96
CA VAL A 261 -3.03 18.06 -13.61
C VAL A 261 -2.84 19.57 -13.45
N ARG A 262 -2.18 20.22 -14.41
CA ARG A 262 -1.98 21.67 -14.40
C ARG A 262 -3.31 22.43 -14.42
N LEU A 263 -4.26 22.01 -15.25
CA LEU A 263 -5.59 22.61 -15.29
C LEU A 263 -6.33 22.41 -13.96
N SER A 264 -6.29 21.21 -13.39
CA SER A 264 -6.94 20.87 -12.11
C SER A 264 -6.36 21.70 -10.95
N ALA A 265 -5.04 21.86 -10.91
CA ALA A 265 -4.36 22.70 -9.94
C ALA A 265 -4.75 24.19 -10.09
N ARG A 266 -4.86 24.70 -11.34
CA ARG A 266 -5.33 26.07 -11.61
C ARG A 266 -6.78 26.28 -11.17
N LEU A 267 -7.63 25.27 -11.36
CA LEU A 267 -9.03 25.27 -10.90
C LEU A 267 -9.17 25.01 -9.39
N ARG A 268 -8.07 24.81 -8.67
CA ARG A 268 -8.04 24.50 -7.23
C ARG A 268 -8.87 23.28 -6.85
N LEU A 269 -8.95 22.29 -7.75
CA LEU A 269 -9.56 21.00 -7.45
C LEU A 269 -8.68 20.27 -6.43
N THR A 270 -9.31 19.59 -5.48
CA THR A 270 -8.61 18.68 -4.57
C THR A 270 -8.43 17.31 -5.22
N PRO A 271 -7.40 16.52 -4.87
CA PRO A 271 -7.26 15.14 -5.35
C PRO A 271 -8.54 14.32 -5.14
N THR A 272 -9.10 14.37 -3.94
CA THR A 272 -10.38 13.73 -3.60
C THR A 272 -11.54 14.21 -4.48
N GLY A 273 -11.59 15.50 -4.82
CA GLY A 273 -12.60 16.04 -5.74
C GLY A 273 -12.48 15.44 -7.14
N VAL A 274 -11.24 15.29 -7.65
CA VAL A 274 -10.99 14.62 -8.94
C VAL A 274 -11.38 13.14 -8.87
N THR A 275 -11.08 12.43 -7.77
CA THR A 275 -11.54 11.05 -7.54
C THR A 275 -13.06 10.95 -7.65
N VAL A 276 -13.81 11.85 -7.00
CA VAL A 276 -15.29 11.87 -7.08
C VAL A 276 -15.79 12.07 -8.51
N ILE A 277 -15.17 12.99 -9.26
CA ILE A 277 -15.52 13.19 -10.68
C ILE A 277 -15.25 11.91 -11.48
N SER A 278 -14.12 11.22 -11.24
CA SER A 278 -13.82 9.94 -11.90
C SER A 278 -14.89 8.87 -11.62
N VAL A 279 -15.44 8.83 -10.41
CA VAL A 279 -16.52 7.91 -10.02
C VAL A 279 -17.81 8.23 -10.77
N LEU A 280 -18.14 9.51 -10.93
CA LEU A 280 -19.32 9.93 -11.72
C LEU A 280 -19.19 9.54 -13.19
N PHE A 281 -17.98 9.61 -13.77
CA PHE A 281 -17.71 9.15 -15.13
C PHE A 281 -17.90 7.64 -15.27
N ALA A 282 -17.43 6.85 -14.31
CA ALA A 282 -17.63 5.40 -14.29
C ALA A 282 -19.12 5.03 -14.15
N LEU A 283 -19.87 5.75 -13.31
CA LEU A 283 -21.32 5.56 -13.19
C LEU A 283 -22.05 5.91 -14.49
N GLY A 284 -21.70 7.03 -15.12
CA GLY A 284 -22.24 7.41 -16.43
C GLY A 284 -21.93 6.36 -17.51
N ALA A 285 -20.72 5.83 -17.53
CA ALA A 285 -20.33 4.74 -18.43
C ALA A 285 -21.18 3.48 -18.19
N ALA A 286 -21.35 3.06 -16.93
CA ALA A 286 -22.16 1.90 -16.56
C ALA A 286 -23.63 2.05 -17.00
N VAL A 287 -24.22 3.24 -16.81
CA VAL A 287 -25.59 3.54 -17.28
C VAL A 287 -25.66 3.42 -18.80
N LEU A 288 -24.72 4.00 -19.55
CA LEU A 288 -24.71 3.93 -21.01
C LEU A 288 -24.50 2.50 -21.54
N PHE A 289 -23.69 1.69 -20.86
CA PHE A 289 -23.55 0.26 -21.18
C PHE A 289 -24.85 -0.52 -20.95
N GLY A 290 -25.60 -0.15 -19.91
CA GLY A 290 -26.90 -0.74 -19.62
C GLY A 290 -28.00 -0.33 -20.60
N VAL A 291 -28.02 0.93 -21.05
CA VAL A 291 -28.96 1.44 -22.07
C VAL A 291 -28.78 0.69 -23.40
N GLY A 292 -27.53 0.40 -23.77
CA GLY A 292 -27.24 -0.32 -25.01
C GLY A 292 -27.43 0.52 -26.28
N GLY A 293 -27.21 -0.11 -27.44
CA GLY A 293 -27.16 0.59 -28.72
C GLY A 293 -25.81 1.27 -28.98
N ARG A 294 -25.36 1.26 -30.24
CA ARG A 294 -23.98 1.64 -30.60
C ARG A 294 -23.54 3.04 -30.10
N PRO A 295 -24.35 4.10 -30.21
CA PRO A 295 -23.95 5.42 -29.73
C PRO A 295 -23.75 5.46 -28.21
N ALA A 296 -24.61 4.80 -27.44
CA ALA A 296 -24.48 4.74 -25.99
C ALA A 296 -23.26 3.91 -25.58
N LEU A 297 -23.01 2.76 -26.23
CA LEU A 297 -21.82 1.94 -25.95
C LEU A 297 -20.52 2.71 -26.23
N VAL A 298 -20.45 3.45 -27.34
CA VAL A 298 -19.29 4.30 -27.66
C VAL A 298 -19.15 5.45 -26.67
N GLY A 299 -20.25 6.15 -26.35
CA GLY A 299 -20.24 7.22 -25.36
C GLY A 299 -19.81 6.73 -23.98
N GLY A 300 -20.28 5.55 -23.57
CA GLY A 300 -19.88 4.90 -22.32
C GLY A 300 -18.41 4.52 -22.32
N ALA A 301 -17.86 4.02 -23.44
CA ALA A 301 -16.44 3.72 -23.56
C ALA A 301 -15.56 4.97 -23.47
N VAL A 302 -16.00 6.09 -24.06
CA VAL A 302 -15.31 7.38 -23.92
C VAL A 302 -15.35 7.88 -22.48
N LEU A 303 -16.52 7.82 -21.81
CA LEU A 303 -16.62 8.18 -20.40
C LEU A 303 -15.77 7.28 -19.51
N LEU A 304 -15.71 5.98 -19.81
CA LEU A 304 -14.89 5.01 -19.10
C LEU A 304 -13.40 5.38 -19.21
N TYR A 305 -12.93 5.67 -20.42
CA TYR A 305 -11.56 6.11 -20.68
C TYR A 305 -11.23 7.43 -19.97
N LEU A 306 -12.09 8.44 -20.10
CA LEU A 306 -11.86 9.74 -19.44
C LEU A 306 -11.92 9.63 -17.91
N GLY A 307 -12.80 8.78 -17.38
CA GLY A 307 -12.84 8.45 -15.96
C GLY A 307 -11.54 7.83 -15.46
N PHE A 308 -10.95 6.90 -16.24
CA PHE A 308 -9.64 6.33 -15.95
C PHE A 308 -8.50 7.36 -16.03
N VAL A 309 -8.58 8.32 -16.95
CA VAL A 309 -7.61 9.43 -16.98
C VAL A 309 -7.70 10.26 -15.70
N LEU A 310 -8.93 10.61 -15.26
CA LEU A 310 -9.14 11.40 -14.05
C LEU A 310 -8.67 10.66 -12.79
N ASP A 311 -8.85 9.35 -12.76
CA ASP A 311 -8.30 8.46 -11.74
C ASP A 311 -6.76 8.52 -11.69
N CYS A 312 -6.09 8.50 -12.84
CA CYS A 312 -4.64 8.73 -12.85
C CYS A 312 -4.28 10.15 -12.38
N VAL A 313 -5.08 11.15 -12.77
CA VAL A 313 -4.84 12.57 -12.48
C VAL A 313 -5.01 12.89 -10.99
N ASP A 314 -5.86 12.21 -10.22
CA ASP A 314 -6.00 12.52 -8.80
C ASP A 314 -4.70 12.25 -8.01
N GLY A 315 -4.05 11.11 -8.26
CA GLY A 315 -2.80 10.71 -7.65
C GLY A 315 -1.62 11.49 -8.21
N GLN A 316 -1.68 11.91 -9.48
CA GLN A 316 -0.72 12.87 -10.02
C GLN A 316 -0.89 14.25 -9.38
N LEU A 317 -2.11 14.74 -9.18
CA LEU A 317 -2.40 16.03 -8.57
C LEU A 317 -2.00 16.05 -7.09
N ALA A 318 -2.21 14.95 -6.35
CA ALA A 318 -1.71 14.79 -4.99
C ALA A 318 -0.18 14.89 -4.93
N ARG A 319 0.53 14.25 -5.88
CA ARG A 319 1.99 14.32 -5.98
C ARG A 319 2.52 15.68 -6.41
N TYR A 320 1.84 16.35 -7.33
CA TYR A 320 2.22 17.68 -7.81
C TYR A 320 1.99 18.76 -6.75
N THR A 321 0.83 18.73 -6.08
CA THR A 321 0.46 19.75 -5.07
C THR A 321 0.94 19.40 -3.66
N ARG A 322 1.50 18.19 -3.46
CA ARG A 322 1.93 17.64 -2.17
C ARG A 322 0.81 17.55 -1.11
N HIS A 323 -0.45 17.54 -1.54
CA HIS A 323 -1.61 17.31 -0.67
C HIS A 323 -1.92 15.80 -0.57
N PHE A 324 -1.31 15.14 0.41
CA PHE A 324 -1.61 13.75 0.74
C PHE A 324 -2.47 13.66 1.99
N SER A 325 -3.35 12.65 2.05
CA SER A 325 -4.04 12.29 3.27
C SER A 325 -4.25 10.78 3.34
N ALA A 326 -4.26 10.23 4.55
CA ALA A 326 -4.57 8.81 4.75
C ALA A 326 -6.00 8.47 4.26
N TRP A 327 -6.95 9.37 4.49
CA TRP A 327 -8.31 9.28 3.94
C TRP A 327 -8.31 9.24 2.41
N GLY A 328 -7.61 10.18 1.75
CA GLY A 328 -7.54 10.24 0.30
C GLY A 328 -6.92 8.99 -0.30
N GLY A 329 -5.83 8.49 0.28
CA GLY A 329 -5.19 7.25 -0.16
C GLY A 329 -6.05 6.00 0.06
N TRP A 330 -6.84 5.95 1.14
CA TRP A 330 -7.82 4.88 1.35
C TRP A 330 -8.98 4.99 0.36
N LEU A 331 -9.52 6.20 0.17
CA LEU A 331 -10.66 6.45 -0.72
C LEU A 331 -10.32 6.12 -2.17
N ASP A 332 -9.14 6.50 -2.64
CA ASP A 332 -8.59 6.14 -3.95
C ASP A 332 -8.64 4.62 -4.18
N THR A 333 -8.08 3.84 -3.24
CA THR A 333 -8.08 2.37 -3.29
C THR A 333 -9.50 1.78 -3.30
N MET A 334 -10.42 2.35 -2.51
CA MET A 334 -11.81 1.89 -2.46
C MET A 334 -12.61 2.28 -3.71
N ALA A 335 -12.43 3.51 -4.20
CA ALA A 335 -13.12 4.06 -5.36
C ALA A 335 -12.74 3.28 -6.62
N ASP A 336 -11.47 2.92 -6.77
CA ASP A 336 -10.98 2.06 -7.85
C ASP A 336 -11.75 0.75 -7.99
N ARG A 337 -11.99 0.09 -6.86
CA ARG A 337 -12.72 -1.20 -6.83
C ARG A 337 -14.20 -0.98 -7.05
N ALA A 338 -14.78 0.03 -6.43
CA ALA A 338 -16.20 0.37 -6.60
C ALA A 338 -16.52 0.70 -8.06
N LYS A 339 -15.71 1.52 -8.72
CA LYS A 339 -15.86 1.89 -10.13
C LYS A 339 -15.84 0.66 -11.04
N GLU A 340 -14.87 -0.23 -10.86
CA GLU A 340 -14.74 -1.47 -11.65
C GLU A 340 -16.02 -2.32 -11.54
N TYR A 341 -16.56 -2.51 -10.34
CA TYR A 341 -17.76 -3.32 -10.15
C TYR A 341 -19.04 -2.62 -10.60
N VAL A 342 -19.15 -1.30 -10.46
CA VAL A 342 -20.25 -0.53 -11.06
C VAL A 342 -20.29 -0.70 -12.58
N VAL A 343 -19.12 -0.69 -13.24
CA VAL A 343 -19.00 -0.96 -14.68
C VAL A 343 -19.43 -2.39 -15.02
N TYR A 344 -19.02 -3.39 -14.22
CA TYR A 344 -19.48 -4.77 -14.41
C TYR A 344 -20.99 -4.91 -14.22
N ALA A 345 -21.59 -4.20 -13.28
CA ALA A 345 -23.04 -4.17 -13.09
C ALA A 345 -23.75 -3.57 -14.32
N GLY A 346 -23.24 -2.46 -14.87
CA GLY A 346 -23.76 -1.85 -16.10
C GLY A 346 -23.68 -2.79 -17.31
N LEU A 347 -22.54 -3.46 -17.49
CA LEU A 347 -22.37 -4.46 -18.55
C LEU A 347 -23.28 -5.68 -18.32
N GLY A 348 -23.35 -6.19 -17.10
CA GLY A 348 -24.17 -7.34 -16.73
C GLY A 348 -25.67 -7.07 -16.95
N PHE A 349 -26.13 -5.90 -16.52
CA PHE A 349 -27.47 -5.42 -16.83
C PHE A 349 -27.68 -5.31 -18.34
N GLY A 350 -26.75 -4.70 -19.09
CA GLY A 350 -26.84 -4.55 -20.54
C GLY A 350 -26.94 -5.87 -21.30
N VAL A 351 -26.20 -6.90 -20.88
CA VAL A 351 -26.31 -8.27 -21.44
C VAL A 351 -27.69 -8.86 -21.18
N SER A 352 -28.17 -8.80 -19.94
CA SER A 352 -29.47 -9.37 -19.57
C SER A 352 -30.64 -8.61 -20.21
N HIS A 353 -30.56 -7.28 -20.25
CA HIS A 353 -31.60 -6.43 -20.85
C HIS A 353 -31.69 -6.62 -22.38
N ALA A 354 -30.55 -6.83 -23.05
CA ALA A 354 -30.50 -7.12 -24.48
C ALA A 354 -30.81 -8.59 -24.84
N GLY A 355 -31.10 -9.46 -23.87
CA GLY A 355 -31.39 -10.88 -24.11
C GLY A 355 -30.19 -11.69 -24.62
N LEU A 356 -28.96 -11.23 -24.38
CA LEU A 356 -27.72 -11.87 -24.87
C LEU A 356 -27.23 -13.03 -23.99
N GLY A 357 -27.87 -13.26 -22.84
CA GLY A 357 -27.54 -14.32 -21.90
C GLY A 357 -27.61 -13.87 -20.44
N ASN A 358 -26.99 -14.66 -19.55
CA ASN A 358 -26.98 -14.35 -18.12
C ASN A 358 -25.85 -13.36 -17.76
N GLY A 359 -26.08 -12.08 -18.05
CA GLY A 359 -25.13 -11.01 -17.79
C GLY A 359 -24.73 -10.85 -16.33
N TRP A 360 -25.69 -11.00 -15.42
CA TRP A 360 -25.41 -10.93 -13.98
C TRP A 360 -24.48 -12.05 -13.52
N ALA A 361 -24.63 -13.28 -14.01
CA ALA A 361 -23.71 -14.37 -13.69
C ALA A 361 -22.27 -14.06 -14.14
N LEU A 362 -22.10 -13.49 -15.34
CA LEU A 362 -20.78 -13.09 -15.84
C LEU A 362 -20.17 -11.94 -15.03
N ALA A 363 -20.98 -10.93 -14.65
CA ALA A 363 -20.54 -9.82 -13.82
C ALA A 363 -20.14 -10.27 -12.40
N ILE A 364 -20.90 -11.18 -11.80
CA ILE A 364 -20.59 -11.81 -10.51
C ILE A 364 -19.29 -12.61 -10.59
N ALA A 365 -19.12 -13.41 -11.65
CA ALA A 365 -17.91 -14.18 -11.87
C ALA A 365 -16.69 -13.26 -12.03
N ALA A 366 -16.80 -12.17 -12.80
CA ALA A 366 -15.74 -11.21 -13.01
C ALA A 366 -15.36 -10.49 -11.70
N MET A 367 -16.35 -10.03 -10.93
CA MET A 367 -16.13 -9.41 -9.61
C MET A 367 -15.45 -10.38 -8.63
N THR A 368 -15.92 -11.63 -8.56
CA THR A 368 -15.37 -12.67 -7.68
C THR A 368 -13.92 -12.97 -8.03
N LEU A 369 -13.65 -13.26 -9.30
CA LEU A 369 -12.31 -13.53 -9.81
C LEU A 369 -11.36 -12.37 -9.54
N GLN A 370 -11.77 -11.14 -9.89
CA GLN A 370 -10.92 -9.97 -9.74
C GLN A 370 -10.66 -9.63 -8.27
N THR A 371 -11.63 -9.88 -7.39
CA THR A 371 -11.43 -9.71 -5.94
C THR A 371 -10.42 -10.70 -5.39
N VAL A 372 -10.61 -11.99 -5.61
CA VAL A 372 -9.69 -13.04 -5.12
C VAL A 372 -8.27 -12.81 -5.64
N ARG A 373 -8.17 -12.43 -6.91
CA ARG A 373 -6.91 -12.05 -7.55
C ARG A 373 -6.26 -10.85 -6.87
N HIS A 374 -6.94 -9.71 -6.75
CA HIS A 374 -6.35 -8.54 -6.09
C HIS A 374 -5.94 -8.81 -4.65
N MET A 375 -6.72 -9.58 -3.89
CA MET A 375 -6.35 -9.95 -2.52
C MET A 375 -5.07 -10.78 -2.49
N THR A 376 -4.92 -11.71 -3.44
CA THR A 376 -3.68 -12.48 -3.65
C THR A 376 -2.52 -11.52 -3.98
N ASP A 377 -2.72 -10.56 -4.87
CA ASP A 377 -1.71 -9.56 -5.25
C ASP A 377 -1.23 -8.72 -4.05
N THR A 378 -2.17 -8.21 -3.24
CA THR A 378 -1.86 -7.41 -2.04
C THR A 378 -1.06 -8.22 -1.04
N TRP A 379 -1.49 -9.44 -0.69
CA TRP A 379 -0.76 -10.27 0.27
C TRP A 379 0.62 -10.69 -0.21
N TYR A 380 0.80 -10.95 -1.50
CA TYR A 380 2.13 -11.18 -2.06
C TYR A 380 3.03 -9.95 -1.96
N GLY A 381 2.47 -8.75 -2.16
CA GLY A 381 3.18 -7.48 -1.97
C GLY A 381 3.75 -7.37 -0.55
N VAL A 382 2.89 -7.58 0.46
CA VAL A 382 3.25 -7.54 1.88
C VAL A 382 4.28 -8.63 2.23
N LEU A 383 4.10 -9.86 1.73
CA LEU A 383 5.05 -10.96 1.89
C LEU A 383 6.45 -10.57 1.40
N HIS A 384 6.51 -9.95 0.22
CA HIS A 384 7.77 -9.59 -0.41
C HIS A 384 8.41 -8.35 0.23
N ASP A 385 7.60 -7.43 0.78
CA ASP A 385 8.10 -6.32 1.60
C ASP A 385 8.70 -6.84 2.91
N GLU A 386 8.06 -7.84 3.54
CA GLU A 386 8.60 -8.51 4.72
C GLU A 386 9.87 -9.31 4.40
N ALA A 387 9.91 -9.99 3.26
CA ALA A 387 11.10 -10.71 2.81
C ALA A 387 12.31 -9.79 2.61
N ALA A 388 12.09 -8.58 2.08
CA ALA A 388 13.15 -7.59 1.87
C ALA A 388 13.76 -7.07 3.19
N ARG A 389 13.03 -7.17 4.31
CA ARG A 389 13.47 -6.68 5.63
C ARG A 389 14.32 -7.69 6.40
N ARG A 390 14.34 -8.96 6.00
CA ARG A 390 15.04 -10.01 6.74
C ARG A 390 16.49 -10.16 6.26
N PRO A 391 17.48 -10.20 7.17
CA PRO A 391 18.86 -10.51 6.80
C PRO A 391 18.91 -11.85 6.07
N ARG A 392 19.53 -11.90 4.89
CA ARG A 392 19.77 -13.18 4.22
C ARG A 392 20.84 -13.91 5.01
N THR A 393 20.50 -15.01 5.68
CA THR A 393 21.51 -15.87 6.28
C THR A 393 22.43 -16.38 5.16
N ALA A 394 23.73 -16.13 5.26
CA ALA A 394 24.75 -16.48 4.25
C ALA A 394 24.83 -18.00 3.92
N THR A 395 24.00 -18.83 4.55
CA THR A 395 23.93 -20.29 4.37
C THR A 395 23.12 -20.73 3.15
N ASN A 396 22.35 -19.85 2.50
CA ASN A 396 21.72 -20.19 1.22
C ASN A 396 22.72 -19.91 0.09
N ALA A 397 23.34 -20.98 -0.40
CA ALA A 397 24.30 -20.94 -1.50
C ALA A 397 23.81 -20.03 -2.64
N SER A 398 24.53 -18.93 -2.86
CA SER A 398 24.37 -18.05 -4.01
C SER A 398 24.44 -18.87 -5.30
N GLY A 399 23.37 -18.90 -6.10
CA GLY A 399 23.34 -19.58 -7.40
C GLY A 399 22.19 -20.55 -7.64
N GLY A 400 21.20 -20.62 -6.73
CA GLY A 400 19.99 -21.42 -6.90
C GLY A 400 19.09 -20.94 -8.05
N ILE A 401 18.12 -21.77 -8.47
CA ILE A 401 17.18 -21.41 -9.55
C ILE A 401 16.39 -20.13 -9.21
N GLY A 402 16.12 -19.87 -7.93
CA GLY A 402 15.47 -18.66 -7.42
C GLY A 402 16.29 -17.40 -7.68
N ASP A 403 17.60 -17.46 -7.45
CA ASP A 403 18.51 -16.34 -7.78
C ASP A 403 18.58 -16.12 -9.29
N ARG A 404 18.59 -17.21 -10.08
CA ARG A 404 18.55 -17.12 -11.55
C ARG A 404 17.23 -16.52 -12.05
N LEU A 405 16.10 -16.90 -11.46
CA LEU A 405 14.77 -16.34 -11.76
C LEU A 405 14.70 -14.87 -11.35
N ASN A 406 15.29 -14.51 -10.21
CA ASN A 406 15.32 -13.14 -9.73
C ASN A 406 16.22 -12.28 -10.64
N ALA A 407 17.42 -12.73 -10.94
CA ALA A 407 18.36 -12.07 -11.87
C ALA A 407 17.77 -11.92 -13.28
N ALA A 408 17.11 -12.95 -13.81
CA ALA A 408 16.42 -12.87 -15.09
C ALA A 408 15.24 -11.89 -15.04
N SER A 409 14.47 -11.87 -13.94
CA SER A 409 13.41 -10.89 -13.75
C SER A 409 13.93 -9.46 -13.64
N THR A 410 15.03 -9.24 -12.91
CA THR A 410 15.68 -7.94 -12.77
C THR A 410 16.23 -7.45 -14.12
N ARG A 411 16.86 -8.32 -14.91
CA ARG A 411 17.33 -7.99 -16.25
C ARG A 411 16.20 -7.54 -17.18
N VAL A 412 15.07 -8.26 -17.18
CA VAL A 412 13.89 -7.88 -17.97
C VAL A 412 13.24 -6.59 -17.44
N GLN A 413 13.25 -6.36 -16.12
CA GLN A 413 12.73 -5.12 -15.54
C GLN A 413 13.62 -3.90 -15.80
N ALA A 414 14.92 -4.10 -16.02
CA ALA A 414 15.86 -3.04 -16.39
C ALA A 414 15.73 -2.62 -17.86
N ASP A 415 15.24 -3.50 -18.74
CA ASP A 415 15.01 -3.22 -20.16
C ASP A 415 13.60 -2.66 -20.43
N THR A 416 13.36 -1.45 -19.90
CA THR A 416 12.08 -0.72 -19.93
C THR A 416 11.54 -0.39 -21.33
N GLY A 417 12.31 -0.67 -22.39
CA GLY A 417 11.91 -0.43 -23.79
C GLY A 417 11.54 -1.70 -24.58
N SER A 418 11.79 -2.88 -24.02
CA SER A 418 11.59 -4.14 -24.75
C SER A 418 10.12 -4.56 -24.88
N VAL A 419 9.80 -5.26 -25.97
CA VAL A 419 8.47 -5.88 -26.16
C VAL A 419 8.18 -6.90 -25.05
N SER A 420 9.20 -7.63 -24.60
CA SER A 420 9.08 -8.61 -23.51
C SER A 420 8.77 -7.95 -22.17
N TYR A 421 9.33 -6.77 -21.87
CA TYR A 421 8.98 -5.97 -20.71
C TYR A 421 7.49 -5.60 -20.71
N TRP A 422 6.99 -5.05 -21.82
CA TRP A 422 5.58 -4.66 -21.93
C TRP A 422 4.64 -5.86 -21.92
N LEU A 423 4.96 -6.94 -22.64
CA LEU A 423 4.16 -8.16 -22.62
C LEU A 423 4.03 -8.72 -21.20
N LYS A 424 5.14 -8.78 -20.45
CA LYS A 424 5.14 -9.27 -19.07
C LYS A 424 4.27 -8.40 -18.16
N ARG A 425 4.22 -7.08 -18.36
CA ARG A 425 3.36 -6.18 -17.59
C ARG A 425 1.88 -6.31 -17.99
N THR A 426 1.59 -6.38 -19.28
CA THR A 426 0.23 -6.51 -19.81
C THR A 426 -0.42 -7.85 -19.48
N VAL A 427 0.34 -8.95 -19.45
CA VAL A 427 -0.15 -10.28 -19.05
C VAL A 427 -0.66 -10.28 -17.60
N VAL A 428 -0.11 -9.42 -16.74
CA VAL A 428 -0.60 -9.20 -15.37
C VAL A 428 -1.88 -8.35 -15.36
N PHE A 429 -2.54 -8.15 -16.49
CA PHE A 429 -3.83 -7.48 -16.66
C PHE A 429 -4.07 -6.33 -15.66
N PRO A 430 -3.19 -5.30 -15.67
CA PRO A 430 -3.29 -4.16 -14.76
C PRO A 430 -4.52 -3.32 -15.06
N ILE A 431 -4.85 -2.40 -14.15
CA ILE A 431 -6.07 -1.60 -14.22
C ILE A 431 -6.19 -0.94 -15.60
N GLY A 432 -5.18 -0.21 -16.07
CA GLY A 432 -5.25 0.49 -17.35
C GLY A 432 -5.60 -0.42 -18.54
N GLU A 433 -4.99 -1.60 -18.61
CA GLU A 433 -5.25 -2.60 -19.65
C GLU A 433 -6.67 -3.17 -19.56
N ARG A 434 -7.21 -3.36 -18.35
CA ARG A 434 -8.61 -3.81 -18.17
C ARG A 434 -9.59 -2.75 -18.65
N TRP A 435 -9.38 -1.50 -18.26
CA TRP A 435 -10.23 -0.39 -18.66
C TRP A 435 -10.19 -0.17 -20.18
N ALA A 436 -9.02 -0.28 -20.79
CA ALA A 436 -8.84 -0.24 -22.24
C ALA A 436 -9.55 -1.42 -22.94
N LEU A 437 -9.38 -2.64 -22.43
CA LEU A 437 -10.05 -3.82 -22.98
C LEU A 437 -11.57 -3.65 -22.94
N ILE A 438 -12.13 -3.20 -21.80
CA ILE A 438 -13.56 -2.98 -21.63
C ILE A 438 -14.04 -1.91 -22.62
N ALA A 439 -13.42 -0.73 -22.62
CA ALA A 439 -13.79 0.38 -23.49
C ALA A 439 -13.79 -0.03 -24.97
N LEU A 440 -12.74 -0.73 -25.41
CA LEU A 440 -12.61 -1.15 -26.80
C LEU A 440 -13.62 -2.24 -27.17
N THR A 441 -13.74 -3.28 -26.36
CA THR A 441 -14.62 -4.42 -26.65
C THR A 441 -16.09 -4.03 -26.62
N VAL A 442 -16.51 -3.20 -25.66
CA VAL A 442 -17.91 -2.75 -25.59
C VAL A 442 -18.25 -1.79 -26.72
N ALA A 443 -17.33 -0.88 -27.09
CA ALA A 443 -17.53 0.07 -28.18
C ALA A 443 -17.53 -0.60 -29.55
N LEU A 444 -16.70 -1.64 -29.76
CA LEU A 444 -16.58 -2.35 -31.03
C LEU A 444 -17.56 -3.51 -31.19
N PHE A 445 -18.00 -4.12 -30.09
CA PHE A 445 -18.91 -5.26 -30.10
C PHE A 445 -20.13 -4.96 -29.23
N ASN A 446 -20.21 -5.56 -28.05
CA ASN A 446 -21.34 -5.47 -27.13
C ASN A 446 -20.89 -5.79 -25.68
N PRO A 447 -21.78 -5.60 -24.68
CA PRO A 447 -21.45 -5.89 -23.28
C PRO A 447 -21.07 -7.35 -22.99
N LEU A 448 -21.61 -8.32 -23.75
CA LEU A 448 -21.32 -9.75 -23.56
C LEU A 448 -19.86 -10.06 -23.89
N VAL A 449 -19.40 -9.62 -25.06
CA VAL A 449 -18.01 -9.79 -25.50
C VAL A 449 -17.06 -9.14 -24.50
N SER A 450 -17.43 -7.98 -23.94
CA SER A 450 -16.62 -7.29 -22.94
C SER A 450 -16.46 -8.10 -21.65
N LEU A 451 -17.54 -8.62 -21.08
CA LEU A 451 -17.48 -9.46 -19.87
C LEU A 451 -16.71 -10.76 -20.10
N ILE A 452 -16.91 -11.42 -21.25
CA ILE A 452 -16.15 -12.62 -21.61
C ILE A 452 -14.66 -12.29 -21.74
N ALA A 453 -14.31 -11.19 -22.40
CA ALA A 453 -12.91 -10.79 -22.56
C ALA A 453 -12.23 -10.51 -21.21
N VAL A 454 -12.92 -9.80 -20.30
CA VAL A 454 -12.45 -9.55 -18.93
C VAL A 454 -12.24 -10.86 -18.16
N LEU A 455 -13.20 -11.79 -18.25
CA LEU A 455 -13.10 -13.10 -17.58
C LEU A 455 -11.95 -13.94 -18.12
N VAL A 456 -11.86 -14.10 -19.44
CA VAL A 456 -10.82 -14.91 -20.09
C VAL A 456 -9.44 -14.36 -19.74
N TRP A 457 -9.23 -13.05 -19.92
CA TRP A 457 -7.94 -12.46 -19.60
C TRP A 457 -7.66 -12.48 -18.08
N GLY A 458 -8.68 -12.22 -17.25
CA GLY A 458 -8.59 -12.30 -15.80
C GLY A 458 -8.14 -13.68 -15.31
N VAL A 459 -8.69 -14.75 -15.87
CA VAL A 459 -8.32 -16.14 -15.52
C VAL A 459 -6.89 -16.43 -15.93
N LEU A 460 -6.49 -16.06 -17.15
CA LEU A 460 -5.11 -16.24 -17.62
C LEU A 460 -4.11 -15.46 -16.75
N ALA A 461 -4.42 -14.22 -16.41
CA ALA A 461 -3.59 -13.39 -15.55
C ALA A 461 -3.50 -13.95 -14.12
N PHE A 462 -4.61 -14.44 -13.57
CA PHE A 462 -4.63 -15.09 -12.25
C PHE A 462 -3.79 -16.37 -12.23
N ALA A 463 -3.93 -17.23 -13.24
CA ALA A 463 -3.14 -18.45 -13.36
C ALA A 463 -1.64 -18.15 -13.49
N TYR A 464 -1.27 -17.21 -14.38
CA TYR A 464 0.13 -16.83 -14.61
C TYR A 464 0.80 -16.25 -13.35
N THR A 465 0.15 -15.24 -12.74
CA THR A 465 0.69 -14.57 -11.55
C THR A 465 0.66 -15.47 -10.32
N GLY A 466 -0.43 -16.21 -10.12
CA GLY A 466 -0.60 -17.16 -9.03
C GLY A 466 0.48 -18.23 -9.03
N ALA A 467 0.75 -18.87 -10.17
CA ALA A 467 1.79 -19.89 -10.27
C ALA A 467 3.19 -19.33 -9.95
N LEU A 468 3.57 -18.21 -10.57
CA LEU A 468 4.89 -17.61 -10.40
C LEU A 468 5.14 -17.10 -8.98
N ARG A 469 4.12 -16.47 -8.36
CA ARG A 469 4.21 -15.94 -7.00
C ARG A 469 4.21 -17.05 -5.96
N THR A 470 3.39 -18.08 -6.13
CA THR A 470 3.39 -19.28 -5.27
C THR A 470 4.78 -19.95 -5.30
N LEU A 471 5.38 -20.09 -6.49
CA LEU A 471 6.73 -20.63 -6.60
C LEU A 471 7.75 -19.79 -5.84
N ARG A 472 7.77 -18.46 -6.01
CA ARG A 472 8.70 -17.58 -5.29
C ARG A 472 8.46 -17.57 -3.78
N ALA A 473 7.20 -17.55 -3.35
CA ALA A 473 6.85 -17.54 -1.94
C ALA A 473 7.37 -18.78 -1.19
N ARG A 474 7.29 -19.97 -1.84
CA ARG A 474 7.86 -21.21 -1.29
C ARG A 474 9.36 -21.13 -1.02
N TRP A 475 10.07 -20.28 -1.75
CA TRP A 475 11.52 -20.13 -1.66
C TRP A 475 11.91 -19.03 -0.66
N MET A 476 11.10 -17.98 -0.54
CA MET A 476 11.31 -16.92 0.46
C MET A 476 11.05 -17.40 1.89
N TRP A 477 10.06 -18.30 2.07
CA TRP A 477 9.71 -18.90 3.36
C TRP A 477 9.47 -17.86 4.48
N VAL A 478 8.69 -16.83 4.14
CA VAL A 478 8.36 -15.73 5.05
C VAL A 478 6.96 -15.93 5.64
N PRO A 479 6.82 -16.13 6.96
CA PRO A 479 5.54 -16.24 7.64
C PRO A 479 4.92 -14.85 7.83
N VAL A 480 4.42 -14.26 6.73
CA VAL A 480 3.92 -12.87 6.75
C VAL A 480 2.71 -12.68 7.66
N LEU A 481 1.85 -13.70 7.79
CA LEU A 481 0.65 -13.62 8.61
C LEU A 481 0.95 -13.59 10.11
N ASP A 482 2.15 -14.00 10.54
CA ASP A 482 2.60 -13.85 11.93
C ASP A 482 2.95 -12.40 12.28
N THR A 483 3.08 -11.52 11.28
CA THR A 483 3.41 -10.09 11.50
C THR A 483 2.18 -9.20 11.67
N VAL A 484 0.98 -9.77 11.56
CA VAL A 484 -0.31 -9.06 11.57
C VAL A 484 -1.35 -9.87 12.34
N ASP A 485 -2.49 -9.25 12.65
CA ASP A 485 -3.63 -9.98 13.22
C ASP A 485 -4.27 -10.89 12.16
N ALA A 486 -3.88 -12.17 12.17
CA ALA A 486 -4.40 -13.17 11.24
C ALA A 486 -5.92 -13.34 11.38
N THR A 487 -6.50 -13.20 12.58
CA THR A 487 -7.94 -13.37 12.81
C THR A 487 -8.74 -12.27 12.12
N LEU A 488 -8.27 -11.02 12.22
CA LEU A 488 -8.83 -9.85 11.53
C LEU A 488 -8.81 -10.05 10.01
N HIS A 489 -7.68 -10.52 9.47
CA HIS A 489 -7.49 -10.64 8.02
C HIS A 489 -8.13 -11.90 7.41
N ARG A 490 -8.33 -12.93 8.22
CA ARG A 490 -9.22 -14.05 7.92
C ARG A 490 -10.70 -13.67 8.07
N ASP A 491 -11.01 -12.54 8.73
CA ASP A 491 -12.36 -12.09 9.08
C ASP A 491 -13.12 -13.16 9.88
N ASP A 492 -12.40 -13.79 10.82
CA ASP A 492 -12.92 -14.87 11.65
C ASP A 492 -14.00 -14.34 12.61
N GLY A 493 -15.17 -14.97 12.59
CA GLY A 493 -16.33 -14.62 13.39
C GLY A 493 -16.37 -15.31 14.75
N PRO A 494 -17.49 -15.17 15.49
CA PRO A 494 -17.65 -15.80 16.79
C PRO A 494 -17.43 -17.31 16.76
N LEU A 495 -17.88 -18.02 15.72
CA LEU A 495 -17.80 -19.47 15.61
C LEU A 495 -16.37 -20.00 15.54
N ALA A 496 -15.49 -19.36 14.75
CA ALA A 496 -14.09 -19.76 14.62
C ALA A 496 -13.35 -19.74 15.97
N ARG A 497 -13.72 -18.84 16.88
CA ARG A 497 -13.09 -18.71 18.20
C ARG A 497 -13.33 -19.88 19.14
N TRP A 498 -14.37 -20.69 18.89
CA TRP A 498 -14.75 -21.82 19.75
C TRP A 498 -14.29 -23.17 19.20
N LEU A 499 -13.77 -23.20 17.98
CA LEU A 499 -13.41 -24.45 17.31
C LEU A 499 -12.00 -24.90 17.68
N PRO A 500 -11.78 -26.22 17.86
CA PRO A 500 -10.47 -26.76 18.17
C PRO A 500 -9.53 -26.67 16.97
N VAL A 501 -8.23 -26.52 17.24
CA VAL A 501 -7.20 -26.53 16.20
C VAL A 501 -6.98 -27.94 15.67
N VAL A 502 -7.18 -28.13 14.37
CA VAL A 502 -6.91 -29.40 13.68
C VAL A 502 -5.46 -29.40 13.18
N ARG A 503 -4.57 -30.04 13.95
CA ARG A 503 -3.13 -30.08 13.68
C ARG A 503 -2.66 -30.85 12.42
N PRO A 504 -3.33 -31.91 11.91
CA PRO A 504 -2.80 -32.64 10.75
C PRO A 504 -2.88 -31.88 9.42
N MET A 505 -3.65 -30.78 9.35
CA MET A 505 -3.85 -30.01 8.12
C MET A 505 -3.47 -28.55 8.33
N GLY A 506 -2.66 -27.99 7.43
CA GLY A 506 -2.32 -26.57 7.47
C GLY A 506 -3.52 -25.66 7.18
N PRO A 507 -3.49 -24.39 7.65
CA PRO A 507 -4.62 -23.47 7.52
C PRO A 507 -5.01 -23.20 6.05
N LEU A 508 -4.05 -23.21 5.12
CA LEU A 508 -4.34 -23.10 3.68
C LEU A 508 -5.13 -24.29 3.15
N ALA A 509 -4.78 -25.52 3.54
CA ALA A 509 -5.50 -26.71 3.09
C ALA A 509 -6.96 -26.68 3.55
N LEU A 510 -7.19 -26.26 4.81
CA LEU A 510 -8.54 -26.08 5.35
C LEU A 510 -9.32 -24.99 4.60
N ALA A 511 -8.68 -23.86 4.28
CA ALA A 511 -9.30 -22.79 3.50
C ALA A 511 -9.65 -23.21 2.06
N VAL A 512 -8.81 -24.05 1.41
CA VAL A 512 -9.10 -24.59 0.09
C VAL A 512 -10.26 -25.60 0.14
N ILE A 513 -10.28 -26.48 1.15
CA ILE A 513 -11.39 -27.44 1.34
C ILE A 513 -12.71 -26.69 1.58
N ALA A 514 -12.67 -25.59 2.32
CA ALA A 514 -13.83 -24.74 2.58
C ALA A 514 -14.50 -24.23 1.29
N ALA A 515 -13.75 -24.06 0.20
CA ALA A 515 -14.30 -23.63 -1.09
C ALA A 515 -14.98 -24.76 -1.88
N LEU A 516 -14.66 -26.03 -1.60
CA LEU A 516 -15.12 -27.18 -2.40
C LEU A 516 -16.63 -27.42 -2.27
N GLY A 517 -17.18 -27.39 -1.05
CA GLY A 517 -18.61 -27.58 -0.81
C GLY A 517 -19.48 -26.53 -1.52
N PRO A 518 -19.21 -25.23 -1.32
CA PRO A 518 -19.83 -24.15 -2.07
C PRO A 518 -19.71 -24.28 -3.59
N ALA A 519 -18.52 -24.66 -4.10
CA ALA A 519 -18.30 -24.84 -5.53
C ALA A 519 -19.15 -25.99 -6.10
N VAL A 520 -19.19 -27.15 -5.42
CA VAL A 520 -20.01 -28.29 -5.83
C VAL A 520 -21.50 -27.93 -5.82
N LEU A 521 -21.97 -27.23 -4.79
CA LEU A 521 -23.36 -26.76 -4.72
C LEU A 521 -23.68 -25.81 -5.87
N LEU A 522 -22.80 -24.84 -6.16
CA LEU A 522 -22.99 -23.89 -7.25
C LEU A 522 -23.01 -24.59 -8.61
N VAL A 523 -22.07 -25.50 -8.88
CA VAL A 523 -22.04 -26.28 -10.11
C VAL A 523 -23.31 -27.12 -10.24
N GLY A 524 -23.73 -27.80 -9.18
CA GLY A 524 -24.99 -28.55 -9.15
C GLY A 524 -26.20 -27.66 -9.44
N ALA A 525 -26.25 -26.45 -8.89
CA ALA A 525 -27.34 -25.51 -9.12
C ALA A 525 -27.35 -24.96 -10.54
N VAL A 526 -26.18 -24.66 -11.13
CA VAL A 526 -26.07 -24.18 -12.52
C VAL A 526 -26.43 -25.26 -13.54
N LEU A 527 -26.13 -26.53 -13.24
CA LEU A 527 -26.44 -27.67 -14.12
C LEU A 527 -27.85 -28.24 -13.91
N SER A 528 -28.57 -27.82 -12.87
CA SER A 528 -29.91 -28.32 -12.55
C SER A 528 -30.99 -27.48 -13.23
N ASP A 529 -32.01 -28.15 -13.78
CA ASP A 529 -33.23 -27.48 -14.26
C ASP A 529 -34.12 -26.97 -13.13
N ALA A 530 -33.91 -27.46 -11.89
CA ALA A 530 -34.69 -27.11 -10.70
C ALA A 530 -33.76 -26.85 -9.50
N PRO A 531 -32.94 -25.78 -9.53
CA PRO A 531 -31.94 -25.51 -8.50
C PRO A 531 -32.52 -25.33 -7.09
N GLU A 532 -33.79 -24.93 -6.97
CA GLU A 532 -34.51 -24.83 -5.70
C GLU A 532 -34.61 -26.17 -4.95
N GLY A 533 -34.59 -27.29 -5.68
CA GLY A 533 -34.56 -28.63 -5.09
C GLY A 533 -33.28 -28.91 -4.29
N LEU A 534 -32.20 -28.20 -4.58
CA LEU A 534 -30.91 -28.33 -3.89
C LEU A 534 -30.84 -27.58 -2.56
N ARG A 535 -31.92 -26.92 -2.11
CA ARG A 535 -31.98 -26.21 -0.82
C ARG A 535 -31.53 -27.08 0.37
N TRP A 536 -31.76 -28.39 0.31
CA TRP A 536 -31.37 -29.33 1.36
C TRP A 536 -29.90 -29.76 1.30
N ALA A 537 -29.18 -29.41 0.24
CA ALA A 537 -27.72 -29.55 0.16
C ALA A 537 -26.98 -28.33 0.75
N VAL A 538 -27.67 -27.21 0.99
CA VAL A 538 -27.09 -25.99 1.61
C VAL A 538 -26.45 -26.28 2.99
N PRO A 539 -27.06 -27.04 3.92
CA PRO A 539 -26.42 -27.39 5.19
C PRO A 539 -25.11 -28.15 5.00
N VAL A 540 -25.03 -29.05 4.02
CA VAL A 540 -23.81 -29.82 3.73
C VAL A 540 -22.72 -28.91 3.19
N ALA A 541 -23.06 -28.02 2.24
CA ALA A 541 -22.12 -27.03 1.72
C ALA A 541 -21.62 -26.08 2.81
N LEU A 542 -22.50 -25.66 3.74
CA LEU A 542 -22.14 -24.86 4.91
C LEU A 542 -21.18 -25.60 5.83
N LEU A 543 -21.43 -26.88 6.14
CA LEU A 543 -20.54 -27.68 6.99
C LEU A 543 -19.14 -27.80 6.38
N VAL A 544 -19.05 -28.02 5.07
CA VAL A 544 -17.76 -28.04 4.35
C VAL A 544 -17.09 -26.67 4.39
N LEU A 545 -17.84 -25.59 4.18
CA LEU A 545 -17.33 -24.22 4.30
C LEU A 545 -16.76 -23.93 5.70
N LEU A 546 -17.46 -24.35 6.76
CA LEU A 546 -17.02 -24.17 8.15
C LEU A 546 -15.75 -24.95 8.51
N VAL A 547 -15.30 -25.90 7.69
CA VAL A 547 -13.98 -26.54 7.85
C VAL A 547 -12.85 -25.51 7.83
N GLY A 548 -13.00 -24.40 7.10
CA GLY A 548 -12.02 -23.30 7.07
C GLY A 548 -11.79 -22.64 8.43
N ALA A 549 -12.78 -22.69 9.32
CA ALA A 549 -12.71 -22.10 10.65
C ALA A 549 -11.85 -22.94 11.62
N LEU A 550 -11.62 -24.23 11.33
CA LEU A 550 -10.71 -25.10 12.09
C LEU A 550 -9.23 -24.65 11.99
N GLY A 551 -8.93 -23.78 11.01
CA GLY A 551 -7.60 -23.18 10.83
C GLY A 551 -7.40 -21.84 11.56
N ALA A 552 -8.39 -21.35 12.31
CA ALA A 552 -8.33 -20.04 12.96
C ALA A 552 -7.29 -19.99 14.09
N GLY A 553 -7.22 -21.02 14.93
CA GLY A 553 -6.23 -21.11 16.01
C GLY A 553 -4.89 -21.74 15.61
N ALA A 554 -4.69 -22.06 14.33
CA ALA A 554 -3.42 -22.59 13.83
C ALA A 554 -2.40 -21.46 13.64
N ALA A 555 -1.10 -21.75 13.78
CA ALA A 555 -0.06 -20.82 13.36
C ALA A 555 -0.04 -20.70 11.82
N HIS A 556 0.01 -19.47 11.30
CA HIS A 556 0.02 -19.18 9.86
C HIS A 556 1.44 -18.96 9.34
N ASN A 557 2.34 -19.87 9.73
CA ASN A 557 3.77 -19.76 9.45
C ASN A 557 4.23 -20.56 8.23
N GLY A 558 3.30 -21.18 7.50
CA GLY A 558 3.60 -21.91 6.28
C GLY A 558 4.00 -20.99 5.12
N PRO A 559 4.82 -21.46 4.17
CA PRO A 559 5.31 -20.65 3.04
C PRO A 559 4.22 -20.12 2.10
N LEU A 560 3.04 -20.73 2.15
CA LEU A 560 1.90 -20.38 1.31
C LEU A 560 0.72 -19.85 2.12
N ASP A 561 0.85 -19.68 3.43
CA ASP A 561 -0.27 -19.28 4.28
C ASP A 561 -0.74 -17.86 3.97
N TRP A 562 0.07 -17.03 3.32
CA TRP A 562 -0.33 -15.74 2.75
C TRP A 562 -1.53 -15.84 1.77
N LEU A 563 -1.84 -17.02 1.24
CA LEU A 563 -3.02 -17.28 0.40
C LEU A 563 -4.31 -17.55 1.19
N VAL A 564 -4.22 -17.80 2.50
CA VAL A 564 -5.36 -18.16 3.37
C VAL A 564 -6.48 -17.11 3.30
N PRO A 565 -6.21 -15.79 3.42
CA PRO A 565 -7.26 -14.79 3.30
C PRO A 565 -7.97 -14.87 1.93
N ALA A 566 -7.23 -14.92 0.83
CA ALA A 566 -7.83 -14.98 -0.52
C ALA A 566 -8.66 -16.25 -0.74
N ALA A 567 -8.22 -17.40 -0.20
CA ALA A 567 -8.95 -18.67 -0.30
C ALA A 567 -10.28 -18.64 0.48
N LEU A 568 -10.29 -18.10 1.70
CA LEU A 568 -11.52 -17.94 2.49
C LEU A 568 -12.52 -16.99 1.82
N ARG A 569 -12.03 -15.93 1.17
CA ARG A 569 -12.88 -15.00 0.40
C ARG A 569 -13.51 -15.68 -0.79
N ALA A 570 -12.74 -16.49 -1.53
CA ALA A 570 -13.27 -17.31 -2.60
C ALA A 570 -14.37 -18.26 -2.09
N ALA A 571 -14.12 -18.94 -0.97
CA ALA A 571 -15.08 -19.86 -0.36
C ALA A 571 -16.40 -19.17 0.05
N GLU A 572 -16.30 -18.03 0.74
CA GLU A 572 -17.47 -17.24 1.16
C GLU A 572 -18.26 -16.71 -0.04
N TYR A 573 -17.60 -16.16 -1.05
CA TYR A 573 -18.29 -15.64 -2.23
C TYR A 573 -18.99 -16.75 -3.00
N LEU A 574 -18.31 -17.88 -3.22
CA LEU A 574 -18.92 -19.06 -3.85
C LEU A 574 -20.16 -19.51 -3.08
N PHE A 575 -20.11 -19.49 -1.75
CA PHE A 575 -21.24 -19.90 -0.92
C PHE A 575 -22.42 -18.92 -1.01
N ALA A 576 -22.14 -17.62 -0.92
CA ALA A 576 -23.16 -16.59 -1.08
C ALA A 576 -23.85 -16.67 -2.45
N ILE A 577 -23.07 -16.91 -3.51
CA ILE A 577 -23.59 -17.09 -4.88
C ILE A 577 -24.41 -18.37 -4.96
N ALA A 578 -23.91 -19.50 -4.46
CA ALA A 578 -24.60 -20.78 -4.48
C ALA A 578 -25.96 -20.69 -3.76
N VAL A 579 -26.01 -20.07 -2.57
CA VAL A 579 -27.25 -19.86 -1.83
C VAL A 579 -28.21 -18.95 -2.60
N GLY A 580 -27.72 -17.87 -3.20
CA GLY A 580 -28.54 -16.98 -4.03
C GLY A 580 -29.17 -17.71 -5.21
N VAL A 581 -28.39 -18.52 -5.94
CA VAL A 581 -28.87 -19.29 -7.09
C VAL A 581 -29.88 -20.37 -6.66
N VAL A 582 -29.55 -21.17 -5.64
CA VAL A 582 -30.46 -22.20 -5.09
C VAL A 582 -31.74 -21.59 -4.54
N GLY A 583 -31.66 -20.40 -3.94
CA GLY A 583 -32.80 -19.70 -3.39
C GLY A 583 -33.61 -18.86 -4.38
N GLY A 584 -33.31 -18.93 -5.68
CA GLY A 584 -34.02 -18.18 -6.72
C GLY A 584 -33.88 -16.65 -6.61
N ALA A 585 -32.84 -16.16 -5.94
CA ALA A 585 -32.62 -14.72 -5.79
C ALA A 585 -32.25 -14.09 -7.15
N PRO A 586 -32.74 -12.88 -7.46
CA PRO A 586 -32.42 -12.23 -8.73
C PRO A 586 -30.91 -11.89 -8.79
N GLY A 587 -30.32 -12.01 -9.97
CA GLY A 587 -28.87 -11.85 -10.17
C GLY A 587 -28.31 -10.50 -9.68
N TRP A 588 -29.07 -9.41 -9.82
CA TRP A 588 -28.66 -8.09 -9.32
C TRP A 588 -28.56 -8.04 -7.78
N LEU A 589 -29.38 -8.83 -7.08
CA LEU A 589 -29.35 -8.92 -5.63
C LEU A 589 -28.17 -9.74 -5.14
N ILE A 590 -27.89 -10.87 -5.81
CA ILE A 590 -26.68 -11.67 -5.56
C ILE A 590 -25.44 -10.81 -5.80
N PHE A 591 -25.41 -10.08 -6.92
CA PHE A 591 -24.34 -9.13 -7.23
C PHE A 591 -24.20 -8.07 -6.13
N GLY A 592 -25.30 -7.43 -5.70
CA GLY A 592 -25.28 -6.41 -4.66
C GLY A 592 -24.74 -6.93 -3.32
N TYR A 593 -25.16 -8.14 -2.90
CA TYR A 593 -24.66 -8.75 -1.67
C TYR A 593 -23.16 -9.06 -1.76
N VAL A 594 -22.71 -9.69 -2.85
CA VAL A 594 -21.29 -9.99 -3.05
C VAL A 594 -20.48 -8.69 -3.14
N PHE A 595 -20.99 -7.64 -3.80
CA PHE A 595 -20.36 -6.33 -3.85
C PHE A 595 -20.15 -5.72 -2.45
N VAL A 596 -21.15 -5.83 -1.55
CA VAL A 596 -20.97 -5.38 -0.16
C VAL A 596 -19.88 -6.19 0.55
N LEU A 597 -19.82 -7.50 0.33
CA LEU A 597 -18.73 -8.31 0.87
C LEU A 597 -17.37 -7.89 0.30
N THR A 598 -17.26 -7.63 -1.01
CA THR A 598 -15.98 -7.19 -1.59
C THR A 598 -15.53 -5.86 -1.01
N VAL A 599 -16.43 -4.87 -0.91
CA VAL A 599 -16.14 -3.57 -0.25
C VAL A 599 -15.68 -3.78 1.19
N HIS A 600 -16.37 -4.64 1.94
CA HIS A 600 -15.99 -4.95 3.32
C HIS A 600 -14.57 -5.51 3.41
N HIS A 601 -14.21 -6.46 2.55
CA HIS A 601 -12.90 -7.08 2.56
C HIS A 601 -11.79 -6.17 2.00
N TYR A 602 -12.10 -5.31 1.03
CA TYR A 602 -11.16 -4.31 0.52
C TYR A 602 -10.82 -3.24 1.55
N ASP A 603 -11.73 -2.92 2.48
CA ASP A 603 -11.42 -2.00 3.58
C ASP A 603 -10.24 -2.53 4.41
N LEU A 604 -10.21 -3.84 4.68
CA LEU A 604 -9.10 -4.48 5.42
C LEU A 604 -7.80 -4.44 4.63
N THR A 605 -7.84 -4.71 3.32
CA THR A 605 -6.62 -4.70 2.48
C THR A 605 -6.11 -3.28 2.27
N ALA A 606 -6.99 -2.31 2.05
CA ALA A 606 -6.63 -0.90 1.92
C ALA A 606 -6.00 -0.38 3.21
N ARG A 607 -6.54 -0.74 4.37
CA ARG A 607 -5.95 -0.40 5.67
C ARG A 607 -4.60 -1.06 5.88
N LEU A 608 -4.44 -2.33 5.50
CA LEU A 608 -3.17 -3.04 5.56
C LEU A 608 -2.09 -2.34 4.72
N GLU A 609 -2.38 -2.03 3.45
CA GLU A 609 -1.45 -1.35 2.54
C GLU A 609 -1.06 0.05 3.03
N LYS A 610 -2.01 0.77 3.65
CA LYS A 610 -1.78 2.11 4.19
C LYS A 610 -1.36 2.12 5.67
N ARG A 611 -1.08 0.95 6.26
CA ARG A 611 -0.71 0.75 7.68
C ARG A 611 -1.66 1.47 8.66
N GLN A 612 -2.95 1.37 8.38
CA GLN A 612 -4.01 1.97 9.19
C GLN A 612 -4.58 0.95 10.17
N ALA A 613 -5.09 1.47 11.29
CA ALA A 613 -5.75 0.64 12.29
C ALA A 613 -7.01 -0.05 11.73
N ALA A 614 -7.36 -1.16 12.37
CA ALA A 614 -8.54 -1.96 12.05
C ALA A 614 -9.84 -1.12 12.09
N PRO A 615 -10.87 -1.51 11.31
CA PRO A 615 -12.14 -0.81 11.29
C PRO A 615 -12.83 -0.84 12.68
N PRO A 616 -13.32 0.31 13.20
CA PRO A 616 -13.93 0.42 14.53
C PRO A 616 -15.05 -0.59 14.83
N LEU A 617 -15.86 -0.94 13.82
CA LEU A 617 -17.01 -1.83 13.98
C LEU A 617 -16.79 -3.20 13.35
N HIS A 618 -15.54 -3.63 13.17
CA HIS A 618 -15.24 -4.93 12.57
C HIS A 618 -15.91 -6.09 13.33
N ALA A 619 -15.93 -6.07 14.67
CA ALA A 619 -16.61 -7.12 15.44
C ALA A 619 -18.13 -7.25 15.18
N ALA A 620 -18.77 -6.22 14.62
CA ALA A 620 -20.18 -6.26 14.25
C ALA A 620 -20.44 -6.92 12.88
N THR A 621 -19.41 -7.28 12.11
CA THR A 621 -19.56 -7.85 10.75
C THR A 621 -19.93 -9.33 10.76
N LEU A 622 -19.98 -9.94 11.95
CA LEU A 622 -20.31 -11.35 12.23
C LEU A 622 -19.28 -12.38 11.74
N GLY A 623 -18.21 -11.93 11.08
CA GLY A 623 -17.24 -12.79 10.38
C GLY A 623 -17.85 -13.59 9.22
N TRP A 624 -17.00 -14.25 8.44
CA TRP A 624 -17.44 -14.99 7.26
C TRP A 624 -18.35 -16.20 7.60
N GLU A 625 -18.15 -16.81 8.76
CA GLU A 625 -18.93 -17.95 9.27
C GLU A 625 -20.33 -17.49 9.69
N GLY A 626 -20.41 -16.43 10.49
CA GLY A 626 -21.69 -15.92 10.99
C GLY A 626 -22.60 -15.47 9.85
N ARG A 627 -22.03 -14.75 8.87
CA ARG A 627 -22.75 -14.35 7.66
C ARG A 627 -23.21 -15.56 6.84
N SER A 628 -22.34 -16.55 6.65
CA SER A 628 -22.67 -17.77 5.91
C SER A 628 -23.78 -18.57 6.58
N VAL A 629 -23.75 -18.70 7.92
CA VAL A 629 -24.84 -19.36 8.68
C VAL A 629 -26.17 -18.64 8.49
N LEU A 630 -26.20 -17.30 8.59
CA LEU A 630 -27.44 -16.54 8.45
C LEU A 630 -28.04 -16.67 7.03
N VAL A 631 -27.20 -16.60 6.00
CA VAL A 631 -27.65 -16.77 4.60
C VAL A 631 -28.11 -18.21 4.34
N ALA A 632 -27.46 -19.21 4.93
CA ALA A 632 -27.89 -20.61 4.86
C ALA A 632 -29.26 -20.83 5.51
N LEU A 633 -29.48 -20.26 6.71
CA LEU A 633 -30.76 -20.35 7.40
C LEU A 633 -31.88 -19.70 6.59
N ALA A 634 -31.61 -18.53 5.99
CA ALA A 634 -32.55 -17.89 5.08
C ALA A 634 -32.89 -18.77 3.87
N ALA A 635 -31.91 -19.49 3.31
CA ALA A 635 -32.11 -20.42 2.21
C ALA A 635 -33.00 -21.61 2.59
N ILE A 636 -32.72 -22.22 3.74
CA ILE A 636 -33.49 -23.36 4.28
C ILE A 636 -34.94 -22.94 4.55
N ALA A 637 -35.14 -21.73 5.07
CA ALA A 637 -36.45 -21.14 5.32
C ALA A 637 -37.18 -20.69 4.03
N GLY A 638 -36.56 -20.79 2.85
CA GLY A 638 -37.16 -20.38 1.58
C GLY A 638 -37.24 -18.87 1.37
N ILE A 639 -36.44 -18.10 2.11
CA ILE A 639 -36.40 -16.63 2.08
C ILE A 639 -35.00 -16.10 1.74
N ALA A 640 -34.24 -16.83 0.91
CA ALA A 640 -32.85 -16.50 0.56
C ALA A 640 -32.68 -15.06 0.07
N GLY A 641 -33.56 -14.58 -0.81
CA GLY A 641 -33.53 -13.20 -1.30
C GLY A 641 -33.65 -12.17 -0.17
N ILE A 642 -34.59 -12.36 0.75
CA ILE A 642 -34.76 -11.49 1.92
C ILE A 642 -33.52 -11.55 2.82
N GLY A 643 -32.95 -12.75 3.01
CA GLY A 643 -31.71 -12.94 3.77
C GLY A 643 -30.53 -12.16 3.18
N LEU A 644 -30.30 -12.29 1.88
CA LEU A 644 -29.24 -11.56 1.16
C LEU A 644 -29.45 -10.04 1.23
N ALA A 645 -30.68 -9.55 1.00
CA ALA A 645 -30.98 -8.13 1.06
C ALA A 645 -30.78 -7.54 2.45
N THR A 646 -31.27 -8.24 3.48
CA THR A 646 -31.20 -7.80 4.88
C THR A 646 -29.76 -7.79 5.37
N LEU A 647 -29.02 -8.90 5.16
CA LEU A 647 -27.64 -8.99 5.60
C LEU A 647 -26.71 -8.07 4.81
N GLY A 648 -26.93 -7.93 3.49
CA GLY A 648 -26.20 -6.96 2.68
C GLY A 648 -26.42 -5.52 3.13
N THR A 649 -27.67 -5.15 3.42
CA THR A 649 -27.99 -3.81 3.95
C THR A 649 -27.36 -3.58 5.32
N TYR A 650 -27.45 -4.58 6.21
CA TYR A 650 -26.82 -4.53 7.52
C TYR A 650 -25.31 -4.28 7.42
N LEU A 651 -24.61 -5.05 6.59
CA LEU A 651 -23.16 -4.92 6.40
C LEU A 651 -22.78 -3.57 5.77
N LEU A 652 -23.58 -3.09 4.81
CA LEU A 652 -23.36 -1.78 4.21
C LEU A 652 -23.48 -0.67 5.26
N VAL A 653 -24.50 -0.72 6.12
CA VAL A 653 -24.67 0.25 7.21
C VAL A 653 -23.51 0.16 8.20
N VAL A 654 -23.12 -1.04 8.64
CA VAL A 654 -21.97 -1.25 9.53
C VAL A 654 -20.70 -0.68 8.91
N PHE A 655 -20.45 -0.95 7.63
CA PHE A 655 -19.31 -0.43 6.88
C PHE A 655 -19.31 1.11 6.84
N VAL A 656 -20.40 1.74 6.42
CA VAL A 656 -20.50 3.20 6.32
C VAL A 656 -20.31 3.86 7.68
N VAL A 657 -20.95 3.34 8.73
CA VAL A 657 -20.78 3.87 10.10
C VAL A 657 -19.33 3.68 10.57
N SER A 658 -18.71 2.53 10.29
CA SER A 658 -17.30 2.27 10.63
C SER A 658 -16.35 3.26 9.94
N VAL A 659 -16.57 3.54 8.65
CA VAL A 659 -15.82 4.53 7.86
C VAL A 659 -15.99 5.93 8.46
N VAL A 660 -17.22 6.35 8.76
CA VAL A 660 -17.51 7.66 9.37
C VAL A 660 -16.81 7.79 10.74
N LEU A 661 -16.87 6.73 11.56
CA LEU A 661 -16.22 6.71 12.87
C LEU A 661 -14.69 6.81 12.75
N ALA A 662 -14.09 6.04 11.84
CA ALA A 662 -12.65 5.96 11.66
C ALA A 662 -12.05 7.27 11.15
N TRP A 663 -12.68 7.88 10.14
CA TRP A 663 -12.07 8.96 9.37
C TRP A 663 -12.51 10.36 9.78
N PHE A 664 -13.68 10.50 10.42
CA PHE A 664 -14.23 11.81 10.77
C PHE A 664 -14.45 11.98 12.27
N VAL A 665 -15.11 11.03 12.93
CA VAL A 665 -15.51 11.19 14.34
C VAL A 665 -14.34 11.05 15.31
N ARG A 666 -13.56 9.96 15.22
CA ARG A 666 -12.43 9.72 16.13
C ARG A 666 -11.35 10.81 16.00
N PRO A 667 -10.90 11.20 14.79
CA PRO A 667 -9.93 12.29 14.65
C PRO A 667 -10.43 13.62 15.23
N ALA A 668 -11.71 13.99 14.99
CA ALA A 668 -12.30 15.22 15.52
C ALA A 668 -12.46 15.21 17.06
N ARG A 669 -12.53 14.02 17.69
CA ARG A 669 -12.52 13.89 19.15
C ARG A 669 -11.10 14.04 19.71
N SER A 670 -10.11 13.39 19.09
CA SER A 670 -8.71 13.52 19.49
C SER A 670 -8.21 14.96 19.40
N ALA A 671 -8.56 15.67 18.32
CA ALA A 671 -8.20 17.09 18.14
C ALA A 671 -8.84 18.02 19.19
N ARG A 672 -10.07 17.72 19.65
CA ARG A 672 -10.70 18.47 20.74
C ARG A 672 -10.07 18.17 22.11
N ALA A 673 -9.72 16.91 22.36
CA ALA A 673 -9.06 16.50 23.59
C ALA A 673 -7.66 17.14 23.75
N SER A 674 -6.93 17.32 22.65
CA SER A 674 -5.62 18.00 22.66
C SER A 674 -5.70 19.52 22.85
N VAL A 675 -6.87 20.13 22.65
CA VAL A 675 -7.09 21.59 22.78
C VAL A 675 -7.68 21.96 24.16
N ALA A 676 -8.21 20.98 24.90
CA ALA A 676 -8.69 21.21 26.26
C ALA A 676 -7.50 21.58 27.17
N PRO A 677 -7.53 22.74 27.87
CA PRO A 677 -6.44 23.12 28.75
C PRO A 677 -6.32 22.11 29.88
N ALA A 678 -5.10 21.61 30.11
CA ALA A 678 -4.75 20.87 31.31
C ALA A 678 -4.89 21.82 32.52
N GLY A 679 -6.07 21.88 33.12
CA GLY A 679 -6.35 22.75 34.25
C GLY A 679 -7.59 22.33 35.03
N ALA A 680 -7.38 22.12 36.33
CA ALA A 680 -8.34 21.90 37.41
C ALA A 680 -8.88 20.47 37.61
N GLY A 681 -8.13 19.69 38.39
CA GLY A 681 -8.60 18.42 38.96
C GLY A 681 -7.73 17.92 40.12
N GLY A 682 -7.10 18.82 40.87
CA GLY A 682 -6.44 18.50 42.13
C GLY A 682 -7.47 18.54 43.27
N ALA A 683 -8.18 17.44 43.49
CA ALA A 683 -8.86 17.18 44.75
C ALA A 683 -8.53 15.75 45.17
N ALA A 684 -7.62 15.63 46.13
CA ALA A 684 -7.27 14.36 46.76
C ALA A 684 -8.46 13.86 47.59
N PRO A 685 -8.77 12.55 47.59
CA PRO A 685 -9.75 11.99 48.53
C PRO A 685 -9.10 11.87 49.92
N ARG A 686 -9.79 12.38 50.94
CA ARG A 686 -9.68 11.92 52.33
C ARG A 686 -10.73 10.84 52.56
#